data_AF-A0A0D0QK76-F1
#
_entry.id   AF-A0A0D0QK76-F1
#
_cell.length_a   1.000
_cell.length_b   1.000
_cell.length_c   1.000
_cell.angle_alpha   90.00
_cell.angle_beta   90.00
_cell.angle_gamma   90.00
#
_symmetry.space_group_name_H-M   'P 1'
#
loop_
_entity.id
_entity.type
_entity.pdbx_description
1 polymer ?
#
loop_
_entity_poly.entity_id
_entity_poly.type
_entity_poly.pdbx_seq_one_letter_code
_entity_poly.pdbx_strand_id
1 'polypeptide(L)'
;MQNLGDVANSQNSATQYTLYEEVEETHTETTLPEVKFKNYKIQKPPEPSDLDATPKLEHHKCIDALRTKDGNENGNPDTTLDDKKNNADMTDFYRLYLDVKAPQSILENVNVLFVLDYSRSMHPEKYWDDPKVTYIKDTVTEKWFEKDYLMSDEKGTIVDDEGNKYKTRFESMKDAFTSDNGIIKQITVNSGNLISIVKFANKSDVEVLTDSGNNGWTNNADAVIEKINNSVIPTSATNYVAGLQKAQEQLDKIPSNRKNLPTYMIFISDGVPTRYMELNTEKGNGQETVENLPIVIKNTNDFITSFRQENSNLNIISVAFSNMTMTDQIKAYHDGYSGGNKELVTDSNGKPLHYNDALKAMITNANNYFDARNAGDLVDAIEESLYKTYPVSNISIEDKLSAYVDLYGEQPDYKLTMTDKNSQSTTLYENGAITEAGQAIVQGISYNETSKSVKAIFKKGYQLNPDYTYTLSFNVKTTSYAYETYTKNIDDNNDGYEGTRGDENTDYGNNETSSEKPGFHSNDAATVTYKMNDNYYKDDYEHPVIQVVPCAFTIKKVNKNAETEVLKDAEFDLYRLAKSDETETGGYYLSEGKLGIKINKNPLTTDSKGIVKVQNLVPQTYYLVETKAPDGFNRLKEPFEITLTRTSVQGTGNDGKIEGSTVSGELILTIKNSPGHKLPETGSFGTSSYELGGLGIMIMSLLSVYIWRSRKGGKGR
;
A
#
# COMPACT_ATOMS: atom_id res chain seq x y z
N MET A 1 -28.78 -56.68 5.21
CA MET A 1 -27.63 -57.06 6.06
C MET A 1 -26.73 -55.82 6.13
N GLN A 2 -26.74 -55.11 7.28
CA GLN A 2 -25.57 -54.87 8.17
C GLN A 2 -24.38 -54.20 7.44
N ASN A 3 -23.77 -53.08 7.85
CA ASN A 3 -23.60 -52.30 9.09
C ASN A 3 -23.28 -50.85 8.65
N LEU A 4 -23.78 -49.76 9.25
CA LEU A 4 -23.41 -49.10 10.52
C LEU A 4 -21.90 -48.84 10.71
N GLY A 5 -21.54 -47.55 10.81
CA GLY A 5 -20.24 -47.07 11.29
C GLY A 5 -19.94 -45.60 10.93
N ASP A 6 -20.60 -44.68 11.64
CA ASP A 6 -20.28 -43.27 12.02
C ASP A 6 -19.10 -42.55 11.32
N VAL A 7 -19.21 -41.27 10.90
CA VAL A 7 -19.10 -40.07 11.76
C VAL A 7 -19.92 -38.87 11.23
N ALA A 8 -20.37 -38.05 12.17
CA ALA A 8 -21.37 -36.98 12.08
C ALA A 8 -20.91 -35.61 11.51
N ASN A 9 -21.95 -34.85 11.13
CA ASN A 9 -22.15 -33.39 11.20
C ASN A 9 -21.39 -32.44 10.24
N SER A 10 -22.08 -32.05 9.16
CA SER A 10 -22.25 -30.64 8.81
C SER A 10 -23.68 -30.38 8.32
N GLN A 11 -24.39 -29.49 9.01
CA GLN A 11 -25.70 -28.97 8.59
C GLN A 11 -25.45 -27.86 7.56
N ASN A 12 -25.73 -28.15 6.28
CA ASN A 12 -25.90 -27.13 5.25
C ASN A 12 -27.38 -26.74 5.19
N SER A 13 -27.64 -25.43 5.27
CA SER A 13 -28.94 -24.81 5.10
C SER A 13 -29.45 -25.04 3.67
N ALA A 14 -30.66 -25.58 3.54
CA ALA A 14 -31.33 -25.79 2.28
C ALA A 14 -31.86 -24.46 1.73
N THR A 15 -31.40 -24.05 0.55
CA THR A 15 -32.03 -22.99 -0.25
C THR A 15 -33.25 -23.58 -0.95
N GLN A 16 -34.45 -23.16 -0.60
CA GLN A 16 -35.66 -23.49 -1.37
C GLN A 16 -35.74 -22.59 -2.60
N TYR A 17 -35.87 -23.21 -3.78
CA TYR A 17 -36.14 -22.53 -5.05
C TYR A 17 -37.65 -22.39 -5.23
N THR A 18 -38.14 -21.19 -5.53
CA THR A 18 -39.54 -20.96 -5.96
C THR A 18 -39.55 -20.65 -7.45
N LEU A 19 -40.24 -21.49 -8.24
CA LEU A 19 -40.54 -21.26 -9.66
C LEU A 19 -41.77 -20.34 -9.76
N TYR A 20 -41.69 -19.29 -10.58
CA TYR A 20 -42.86 -18.51 -10.99
C TYR A 20 -43.11 -18.75 -12.48
N GLU A 21 -44.38 -18.94 -12.83
CA GLU A 21 -44.88 -19.10 -14.20
C GLU A 21 -45.57 -17.79 -14.60
N GLU A 22 -45.09 -17.11 -15.64
CA GLU A 22 -45.70 -15.89 -16.16
C GLU A 22 -46.55 -16.26 -17.38
N VAL A 23 -47.86 -15.96 -17.30
CA VAL A 23 -48.85 -16.25 -18.33
C VAL A 23 -48.93 -15.04 -19.27
N GLU A 24 -48.56 -15.22 -20.54
CA GLU A 24 -48.96 -14.30 -21.61
C GLU A 24 -49.96 -15.00 -22.54
N GLU A 25 -51.19 -14.46 -22.59
CA GLU A 25 -52.19 -14.81 -23.60
C GLU A 25 -51.84 -14.13 -24.94
N THR A 26 -51.72 -14.92 -26.01
CA THR A 26 -52.15 -14.49 -27.35
C THR A 26 -52.66 -15.67 -28.18
N HIS A 27 -53.85 -15.50 -28.75
CA HIS A 27 -54.46 -16.38 -29.74
C HIS A 27 -53.79 -16.21 -31.12
N THR A 28 -53.48 -17.31 -31.83
CA THR A 28 -54.07 -17.67 -33.14
C THR A 28 -53.48 -18.96 -33.74
N GLU A 29 -54.38 -19.65 -34.43
CA GLU A 29 -54.38 -20.87 -35.25
C GLU A 29 -53.09 -21.54 -35.77
N THR A 30 -53.12 -22.88 -35.63
CA THR A 30 -52.67 -23.94 -36.54
C THR A 30 -51.27 -23.83 -37.15
N THR A 31 -50.35 -24.61 -36.58
CA THR A 31 -49.51 -25.64 -37.23
C THR A 31 -48.46 -26.04 -36.20
N LEU A 32 -48.17 -27.34 -36.05
CA LEU A 32 -47.07 -27.83 -35.21
C LEU A 32 -45.73 -27.44 -35.85
N PRO A 33 -44.82 -26.74 -35.15
CA PRO A 33 -43.43 -26.65 -35.59
C PRO A 33 -42.46 -27.17 -34.52
N GLU A 34 -41.48 -27.92 -35.02
CA GLU A 34 -40.16 -28.23 -34.48
C GLU A 34 -39.79 -27.68 -33.09
N VAL A 35 -39.34 -28.60 -32.23
CA VAL A 35 -38.54 -28.29 -31.04
C VAL A 35 -37.21 -27.65 -31.50
N LYS A 36 -37.15 -26.32 -31.51
CA LYS A 36 -35.89 -25.57 -31.51
C LYS A 36 -35.48 -25.34 -30.06
N PHE A 37 -34.39 -25.98 -29.64
CA PHE A 37 -33.70 -25.59 -28.42
C PHE A 37 -33.16 -24.16 -28.60
N LYS A 38 -33.80 -23.17 -27.97
CA LYS A 38 -33.17 -21.86 -27.74
C LYS A 38 -32.08 -22.06 -26.70
N ASN A 39 -30.85 -21.68 -27.03
CA ASN A 39 -29.78 -21.55 -26.06
C ASN A 39 -30.18 -20.51 -25.01
N TYR A 40 -30.49 -20.97 -23.80
CA TYR A 40 -30.57 -20.10 -22.64
C TYR A 40 -29.15 -19.64 -22.33
N LYS A 41 -28.87 -18.34 -22.51
CA LYS A 41 -27.80 -17.73 -21.72
C LYS A 41 -28.30 -17.73 -20.28
N ILE A 42 -27.64 -18.51 -19.44
CA ILE A 42 -27.70 -18.33 -18.00
C ILE A 42 -27.07 -16.95 -17.78
N GLN A 43 -27.90 -15.92 -17.62
CA GLN A 43 -27.46 -14.80 -16.81
C GLN A 43 -27.44 -15.37 -15.39
N LYS A 44 -26.23 -15.42 -14.83
CA LYS A 44 -26.02 -15.55 -13.39
C LYS A 44 -27.04 -14.59 -12.75
N PRO A 45 -27.83 -15.02 -11.76
CA PRO A 45 -28.54 -14.06 -10.92
C PRO A 45 -27.54 -12.96 -10.55
N PRO A 46 -27.90 -11.67 -10.51
CA PRO A 46 -27.03 -10.70 -9.88
C PRO A 46 -26.62 -11.34 -8.55
N GLU A 47 -25.31 -11.51 -8.35
CA GLU A 47 -24.83 -12.00 -7.07
C GLU A 47 -25.50 -11.16 -5.99
N PRO A 48 -25.85 -11.75 -4.83
CA PRO A 48 -26.23 -10.94 -3.69
C PRO A 48 -25.18 -9.84 -3.62
N SER A 49 -25.67 -8.62 -3.85
CA SER A 49 -24.93 -7.37 -3.97
C SER A 49 -23.72 -7.38 -3.05
N ASP A 50 -22.64 -6.70 -3.46
CA ASP A 50 -21.47 -6.26 -2.68
C ASP A 50 -21.81 -5.48 -1.37
N LEU A 51 -22.92 -5.78 -0.72
CA LEU A 51 -23.52 -5.15 0.45
C LEU A 51 -23.08 -5.81 1.77
N ASP A 52 -22.05 -6.66 1.77
CA ASP A 52 -21.41 -7.11 3.02
C ASP A 52 -19.93 -7.48 2.84
N ALA A 53 -19.23 -6.82 1.90
CA ALA A 53 -17.77 -6.88 1.90
C ALA A 53 -17.26 -6.11 3.12
N THR A 54 -16.88 -6.84 4.17
CA THR A 54 -16.21 -6.24 5.32
C THR A 54 -14.99 -5.48 4.80
N PRO A 55 -14.86 -4.16 5.05
CA PRO A 55 -13.78 -3.40 4.46
C PRO A 55 -12.43 -3.97 4.90
N LYS A 56 -11.55 -4.20 3.93
CA LYS A 56 -10.19 -4.69 4.18
C LYS A 56 -9.25 -3.51 4.39
N LEU A 57 -8.07 -3.78 4.97
CA LEU A 57 -7.02 -2.78 5.00
C LEU A 57 -6.51 -2.48 3.58
N GLU A 58 -6.22 -1.20 3.30
CA GLU A 58 -5.33 -0.85 2.21
C GLU A 58 -3.92 -1.30 2.62
N HIS A 59 -3.28 -2.13 1.82
CA HIS A 59 -1.93 -2.64 2.09
C HIS A 59 -1.22 -2.91 0.77
N HIS A 60 0.09 -2.76 0.77
CA HIS A 60 0.90 -2.96 -0.42
C HIS A 60 2.35 -3.26 -0.05
N LYS A 61 2.99 -4.16 -0.81
CA LYS A 61 4.40 -4.49 -0.65
C LYS A 61 5.17 -4.21 -1.93
N CYS A 62 6.29 -3.50 -1.79
CA CYS A 62 7.22 -3.27 -2.89
C CYS A 62 8.67 -3.53 -2.47
N ILE A 63 9.54 -3.63 -3.48
CA ILE A 63 10.98 -3.86 -3.32
C ILE A 63 11.76 -2.83 -4.14
N ASP A 64 12.87 -2.37 -3.58
CA ASP A 64 13.88 -1.60 -4.29
C ASP A 64 15.18 -2.40 -4.39
N ALA A 65 15.60 -2.72 -5.60
CA ALA A 65 16.94 -3.21 -5.87
C ALA A 65 17.95 -2.05 -5.75
N LEU A 66 18.84 -2.10 -4.75
CA LEU A 66 19.81 -1.03 -4.43
C LEU A 66 20.98 -0.95 -5.44
N ARG A 67 20.82 -1.57 -6.60
CA ARG A 67 21.82 -1.61 -7.66
C ARG A 67 21.59 -0.45 -8.61
N THR A 68 22.64 0.30 -8.89
CA THR A 68 22.58 1.47 -9.73
C THR A 68 22.16 1.13 -11.16
N LYS A 69 20.96 1.58 -11.54
CA LYS A 69 20.68 1.93 -12.93
C LYS A 69 20.17 3.36 -12.98
N ASP A 70 20.77 4.12 -13.89
CA ASP A 70 20.24 5.38 -14.41
C ASP A 70 20.27 6.61 -13.48
N GLY A 71 21.47 7.18 -13.30
CA GLY A 71 21.63 8.62 -13.10
C GLY A 71 21.08 9.26 -11.81
N ASN A 72 20.45 8.51 -10.90
CA ASN A 72 20.08 9.03 -9.58
C ASN A 72 21.33 9.13 -8.70
N GLU A 73 21.84 10.35 -8.54
CA GLU A 73 23.08 10.65 -7.81
C GLU A 73 22.98 10.37 -6.30
N ASN A 74 21.76 10.19 -5.76
CA ASN A 74 21.50 10.26 -4.32
C ASN A 74 21.19 8.92 -3.62
N GLY A 75 21.16 7.79 -4.34
CA GLY A 75 20.85 6.46 -3.78
C GLY A 75 19.42 6.36 -3.22
N ASN A 76 19.11 5.26 -2.53
CA ASN A 76 17.83 5.11 -1.82
C ASN A 76 17.83 5.94 -0.52
N PRO A 77 16.93 6.94 -0.37
CA PRO A 77 16.93 7.84 0.79
C PRO A 77 16.37 7.22 2.08
N ASP A 78 15.77 6.03 2.01
CA ASP A 78 15.19 5.34 3.17
C ASP A 78 16.20 4.49 3.94
N THR A 79 17.34 4.15 3.33
CA THR A 79 18.41 3.37 3.95
C THR A 79 19.74 4.09 3.90
N THR A 80 20.56 3.83 4.92
CA THR A 80 21.95 4.27 4.97
C THR A 80 22.92 3.34 4.24
N LEU A 81 22.44 2.25 3.65
CA LEU A 81 23.26 1.26 2.93
C LEU A 81 23.65 1.71 1.51
N ASP A 82 22.77 2.45 0.82
CA ASP A 82 22.99 2.94 -0.54
C ASP A 82 23.54 4.38 -0.55
N ASP A 83 24.40 4.70 0.43
CA ASP A 83 25.15 5.95 0.44
C ASP A 83 26.44 5.77 -0.38
N LYS A 84 26.43 6.13 -1.67
CA LYS A 84 27.49 5.83 -2.67
C LYS A 84 28.93 6.31 -2.36
N LYS A 85 29.23 6.76 -1.13
CA LYS A 85 30.56 7.19 -0.65
C LYS A 85 31.63 6.09 -0.69
N ASN A 86 31.25 4.81 -0.71
CA ASN A 86 32.20 3.70 -0.52
C ASN A 86 32.49 2.83 -1.75
N ASN A 87 31.95 3.13 -2.95
CA ASN A 87 32.10 2.29 -4.16
C ASN A 87 31.78 0.78 -3.94
N ALA A 88 30.96 0.46 -2.94
CA ALA A 88 30.63 -0.90 -2.60
C ALA A 88 29.63 -1.50 -3.61
N ASP A 89 29.78 -2.79 -3.89
CA ASP A 89 28.92 -3.51 -4.83
C ASP A 89 27.55 -3.80 -4.18
N MET A 90 26.53 -3.05 -4.60
CA MET A 90 25.16 -3.17 -4.08
C MET A 90 24.26 -4.16 -4.84
N THR A 91 24.83 -4.90 -5.79
CA THR A 91 24.05 -5.73 -6.73
C THR A 91 23.13 -6.76 -6.08
N ASP A 92 23.51 -7.25 -4.90
CA ASP A 92 22.80 -8.26 -4.12
C ASP A 92 21.84 -7.69 -3.08
N PHE A 93 21.81 -6.37 -2.90
CA PHE A 93 21.11 -5.73 -1.80
C PHE A 93 19.79 -5.13 -2.26
N TYR A 94 18.79 -5.31 -1.42
CA TYR A 94 17.44 -4.83 -1.67
C TYR A 94 16.87 -4.21 -0.40
N ARG A 95 15.96 -3.25 -0.60
CA ARG A 95 15.14 -2.66 0.45
C ARG A 95 13.70 -3.12 0.26
N LEU A 96 13.10 -3.68 1.30
CA LEU A 96 11.69 -4.10 1.29
C LEU A 96 10.83 -3.04 1.99
N TYR A 97 9.60 -2.85 1.51
CA TYR A 97 8.61 -1.93 2.06
C TYR A 97 7.25 -2.62 2.18
N LEU A 98 6.62 -2.52 3.34
CA LEU A 98 5.28 -3.06 3.60
C LEU A 98 4.41 -1.95 4.17
N ASP A 99 3.45 -1.51 3.37
CA ASP A 99 2.51 -0.45 3.68
C ASP A 99 1.22 -1.01 4.30
N VAL A 100 0.64 -0.28 5.24
CA VAL A 100 -0.70 -0.53 5.74
C VAL A 100 -1.41 0.78 6.04
N LYS A 101 -2.70 0.85 5.69
CA LYS A 101 -3.56 1.99 5.94
C LYS A 101 -4.97 1.51 6.28
N ALA A 102 -5.59 2.17 7.26
CA ALA A 102 -6.97 1.86 7.63
C ALA A 102 -7.93 2.19 6.48
N PRO A 103 -9.01 1.42 6.30
CA PRO A 103 -10.02 1.73 5.30
C PRO A 103 -10.61 3.11 5.57
N GLN A 104 -10.88 3.84 4.49
CA GLN A 104 -11.67 5.07 4.56
C GLN A 104 -13.07 4.75 5.11
N SER A 105 -13.68 5.73 5.79
CA SER A 105 -15.05 5.59 6.26
C SER A 105 -15.99 5.41 5.06
N ILE A 106 -16.94 4.49 5.18
CA ILE A 106 -17.92 4.24 4.11
C ILE A 106 -19.32 4.64 4.56
N LEU A 107 -20.03 5.32 3.67
CA LEU A 107 -21.44 5.61 3.82
C LEU A 107 -22.24 4.41 3.30
N GLU A 108 -22.82 3.64 4.22
CA GLU A 108 -23.70 2.51 3.90
C GLU A 108 -24.99 3.00 3.21
N ASN A 109 -25.81 2.07 2.69
CA ASN A 109 -27.10 2.40 2.09
C ASN A 109 -28.07 2.95 3.15
N VAL A 110 -28.38 4.23 3.08
CA VAL A 110 -29.19 4.95 4.08
C VAL A 110 -30.35 5.75 3.46
N ASN A 111 -31.32 6.11 4.30
CA ASN A 111 -32.28 7.18 4.02
C ASN A 111 -31.93 8.38 4.90
N VAL A 112 -31.75 9.57 4.33
CA VAL A 112 -31.43 10.80 5.07
C VAL A 112 -32.51 11.85 4.86
N LEU A 113 -33.18 12.25 5.93
CA LEU A 113 -34.12 13.35 5.96
C LEU A 113 -33.48 14.58 6.61
N PHE A 114 -33.27 15.63 5.82
CA PHE A 114 -32.85 16.92 6.37
C PHE A 114 -34.07 17.76 6.75
N VAL A 115 -34.02 18.40 7.91
CA VAL A 115 -35.03 19.36 8.37
C VAL A 115 -34.32 20.68 8.65
N LEU A 116 -34.45 21.62 7.71
CA LEU A 116 -33.63 22.82 7.63
C LEU A 116 -34.42 24.06 8.05
N ASP A 117 -33.89 24.78 9.03
CA ASP A 117 -34.42 26.06 9.46
C ASP A 117 -34.10 27.16 8.43
N TYR A 118 -35.15 27.79 7.90
CA TYR A 118 -35.09 28.89 6.94
C TYR A 118 -35.64 30.18 7.58
N SER A 119 -35.86 30.20 8.90
CA SER A 119 -36.42 31.34 9.62
C SER A 119 -35.55 32.59 9.52
N ARG A 120 -36.13 33.72 9.91
CA ARG A 120 -35.50 35.04 9.80
C ARG A 120 -34.15 35.13 10.52
N SER A 121 -33.96 34.40 11.63
CA SER A 121 -32.72 34.41 12.39
C SER A 121 -31.54 33.82 11.61
N MET A 122 -31.81 32.98 10.61
CA MET A 122 -30.81 32.43 9.70
C MET A 122 -30.35 33.43 8.62
N HIS A 123 -31.13 34.48 8.34
CA HIS A 123 -30.87 35.44 7.24
C HIS A 123 -31.31 36.88 7.60
N PRO A 124 -30.52 37.62 8.41
CA PRO A 124 -30.95 38.89 9.01
C PRO A 124 -31.11 40.08 8.04
N GLU A 125 -30.84 39.94 6.74
CA GLU A 125 -30.68 41.04 5.76
C GLU A 125 -31.89 42.00 5.60
N LYS A 126 -33.10 41.65 6.04
CA LYS A 126 -34.31 42.49 5.78
C LYS A 126 -34.40 43.81 6.57
N TYR A 127 -33.34 44.22 7.28
CA TYR A 127 -33.25 45.55 7.92
C TYR A 127 -32.53 46.61 7.06
N TRP A 128 -32.01 46.25 5.88
CA TRP A 128 -31.22 47.17 5.06
C TRP A 128 -32.03 48.22 4.26
N ASP A 129 -33.34 48.02 4.11
CA ASP A 129 -34.25 48.93 3.38
C ASP A 129 -34.97 49.95 4.28
N ASP A 130 -34.67 50.02 5.58
CA ASP A 130 -35.10 51.15 6.41
C ASP A 130 -34.27 52.39 6.01
N PRO A 131 -34.88 53.49 5.52
CA PRO A 131 -34.14 54.71 5.19
C PRO A 131 -33.39 55.34 6.39
N LYS A 132 -33.61 54.88 7.63
CA LYS A 132 -32.76 55.20 8.80
C LYS A 132 -31.45 54.41 8.86
N VAL A 133 -31.34 53.27 8.18
CA VAL A 133 -30.13 52.40 8.14
C VAL A 133 -29.14 52.85 7.06
N THR A 134 -29.54 53.75 6.15
CA THR A 134 -28.60 54.46 5.26
C THR A 134 -27.51 55.23 6.02
N TYR A 135 -27.68 55.46 7.33
CA TYR A 135 -26.68 56.07 8.20
C TYR A 135 -25.63 55.07 8.74
N ILE A 136 -25.85 53.75 8.59
CA ILE A 136 -24.98 52.70 9.13
C ILE A 136 -23.87 52.29 8.14
N LYS A 137 -23.96 52.69 6.86
CA LYS A 137 -22.85 52.53 5.91
C LYS A 137 -21.58 53.30 6.30
N ASP A 138 -21.71 54.35 7.12
CA ASP A 138 -20.58 55.16 7.61
C ASP A 138 -20.15 54.81 9.05
N THR A 139 -20.81 53.85 9.70
CA THR A 139 -20.48 53.40 11.06
C THR A 139 -20.73 51.91 11.20
N VAL A 140 -19.76 51.10 10.77
CA VAL A 140 -19.47 49.72 11.24
C VAL A 140 -19.10 49.71 12.75
N THR A 141 -19.33 50.82 13.46
CA THR A 141 -18.96 51.05 14.86
C THR A 141 -20.09 50.78 15.87
N GLU A 142 -21.31 50.42 15.46
CA GLU A 142 -22.29 49.81 16.39
C GLU A 142 -21.95 48.32 16.61
N LYS A 143 -20.79 48.12 17.25
CA LYS A 143 -20.02 46.90 17.55
C LYS A 143 -20.75 45.67 18.15
N TRP A 144 -22.05 45.71 18.44
CA TRP A 144 -22.64 44.82 19.46
C TRP A 144 -23.77 43.92 18.96
N PHE A 145 -24.19 44.03 17.69
CA PHE A 145 -25.30 43.24 17.14
C PHE A 145 -25.03 42.54 15.80
N GLU A 146 -24.01 42.93 15.03
CA GLU A 146 -23.88 42.44 13.64
C GLU A 146 -22.93 41.25 13.46
N LYS A 147 -21.83 41.15 14.21
CA LYS A 147 -20.89 40.01 14.09
C LYS A 147 -21.50 38.69 14.57
N ASP A 148 -22.39 38.75 15.56
CA ASP A 148 -23.01 37.60 16.22
C ASP A 148 -24.03 36.83 15.35
N TYR A 149 -24.36 37.34 14.15
CA TYR A 149 -25.31 36.69 13.22
C TYR A 149 -24.68 36.26 11.89
N LEU A 150 -23.37 36.47 11.74
CA LEU A 150 -22.64 36.24 10.50
C LEU A 150 -21.57 35.15 10.66
N MET A 151 -21.52 34.22 9.72
CA MET A 151 -20.49 33.18 9.65
C MET A 151 -19.28 33.71 8.88
N SER A 152 -18.07 33.50 9.39
CA SER A 152 -16.82 33.88 8.72
C SER A 152 -16.63 33.07 7.43
N ASP A 153 -16.29 33.72 6.32
CA ASP A 153 -16.14 33.08 5.00
C ASP A 153 -15.24 33.90 4.06
N GLU A 154 -14.18 33.31 3.49
CA GLU A 154 -13.24 34.00 2.58
C GLU A 154 -13.87 34.53 1.28
N LYS A 155 -15.02 33.98 0.89
CA LYS A 155 -15.85 34.38 -0.26
C LYS A 155 -17.10 35.16 0.17
N GLY A 156 -17.19 35.57 1.42
CA GLY A 156 -18.28 36.38 1.94
C GLY A 156 -18.46 37.71 1.20
N THR A 157 -19.71 38.14 1.09
CA THR A 157 -20.11 39.40 0.45
C THR A 157 -20.19 40.55 1.45
N ILE A 158 -20.36 40.25 2.74
CA ILE A 158 -20.34 41.22 3.83
C ILE A 158 -18.89 41.36 4.29
N VAL A 159 -18.37 42.58 4.33
CA VAL A 159 -16.97 42.84 4.67
C VAL A 159 -16.93 43.82 5.84
N ASP A 160 -16.17 43.51 6.89
CA ASP A 160 -15.94 44.45 8.00
C ASP A 160 -14.82 45.45 7.69
N ASP A 161 -14.63 46.43 8.57
CA ASP A 161 -13.60 47.49 8.43
C ASP A 161 -12.16 46.94 8.35
N GLU A 162 -11.94 45.71 8.84
CA GLU A 162 -10.66 45.01 8.84
C GLU A 162 -10.45 44.19 7.55
N GLY A 163 -11.45 44.16 6.65
CA GLY A 163 -11.42 43.41 5.40
C GLY A 163 -11.83 41.94 5.56
N ASN A 164 -12.25 41.51 6.75
CA ASN A 164 -12.74 40.15 6.97
C ASN A 164 -14.10 39.99 6.29
N LYS A 165 -14.30 38.83 5.68
CA LYS A 165 -15.49 38.53 4.89
C LYS A 165 -16.41 37.55 5.62
N TYR A 166 -17.71 37.76 5.45
CA TYR A 166 -18.75 37.00 6.12
C TYR A 166 -19.94 36.71 5.19
N LYS A 167 -20.73 35.71 5.58
CA LYS A 167 -22.03 35.37 5.01
C LYS A 167 -23.07 35.19 6.13
N THR A 168 -24.35 35.22 5.77
CA THR A 168 -25.41 34.85 6.71
C THR A 168 -25.35 33.36 7.03
N ARG A 169 -25.95 32.93 8.15
CA ARG A 169 -26.03 31.50 8.51
C ARG A 169 -26.67 30.71 7.37
N PHE A 170 -27.77 31.21 6.81
CA PHE A 170 -28.43 30.57 5.68
C PHE A 170 -27.49 30.33 4.49
N GLU A 171 -26.73 31.35 4.07
CA GLU A 171 -25.81 31.22 2.93
C GLU A 171 -24.68 30.23 3.25
N SER A 172 -24.16 30.23 4.48
CA SER A 172 -23.16 29.25 4.93
C SER A 172 -23.70 27.81 4.93
N MET A 173 -24.94 27.61 5.42
CA MET A 173 -25.63 26.32 5.34
C MET A 173 -25.83 25.91 3.87
N LYS A 174 -26.29 26.83 3.01
CA LYS A 174 -26.49 26.56 1.59
C LYS A 174 -25.21 26.09 0.91
N ASP A 175 -24.08 26.73 1.18
CA ASP A 175 -22.78 26.34 0.62
C ASP A 175 -22.31 24.96 1.09
N ALA A 176 -22.52 24.65 2.39
CA ALA A 176 -22.22 23.32 2.94
C ALA A 176 -23.00 22.22 2.19
N PHE A 177 -24.25 22.50 1.81
CA PHE A 177 -25.10 21.54 1.12
C PHE A 177 -24.82 21.44 -0.39
N THR A 178 -24.54 22.57 -1.05
CA THR A 178 -24.65 22.68 -2.52
C THR A 178 -23.32 22.78 -3.27
N SER A 179 -22.20 22.99 -2.56
CA SER A 179 -20.88 23.06 -3.19
C SER A 179 -20.47 21.75 -3.89
N ASP A 180 -19.40 21.77 -4.69
CA ASP A 180 -18.97 20.59 -5.45
C ASP A 180 -18.58 19.39 -4.59
N ASN A 181 -18.12 19.64 -3.36
CA ASN A 181 -17.90 18.62 -2.33
C ASN A 181 -18.92 18.75 -1.18
N GLY A 182 -20.07 19.36 -1.44
CA GLY A 182 -21.11 19.59 -0.46
C GLY A 182 -21.87 18.33 -0.08
N ILE A 183 -22.57 18.38 1.06
CA ILE A 183 -23.26 17.26 1.71
C ILE A 183 -24.13 16.45 0.74
N ILE A 184 -24.87 17.13 -0.14
CA ILE A 184 -25.78 16.46 -1.06
C ILE A 184 -25.03 15.57 -2.05
N LYS A 185 -23.95 16.09 -2.65
CA LYS A 185 -23.12 15.30 -3.58
C LYS A 185 -22.45 14.15 -2.84
N GLN A 186 -21.86 14.40 -1.67
CA GLN A 186 -21.20 13.35 -0.90
C GLN A 186 -22.13 12.18 -0.55
N ILE A 187 -23.35 12.46 -0.07
CA ILE A 187 -24.32 11.40 0.27
C ILE A 187 -24.76 10.62 -0.97
N THR A 188 -24.96 11.30 -2.09
CA THR A 188 -25.52 10.71 -3.33
C THR A 188 -24.47 10.07 -4.24
N VAL A 189 -23.17 10.19 -3.93
CA VAL A 189 -22.10 9.40 -4.58
C VAL A 189 -22.45 7.90 -4.52
N ASN A 190 -22.97 7.43 -3.39
CA ASN A 190 -23.59 6.12 -3.32
C ASN A 190 -25.03 6.19 -3.84
N SER A 191 -25.24 5.68 -5.05
CA SER A 191 -26.56 5.63 -5.71
C SER A 191 -27.64 4.86 -4.93
N GLY A 192 -27.23 4.04 -3.95
CA GLY A 192 -28.10 3.34 -3.02
C GLY A 192 -28.68 4.22 -1.92
N ASN A 193 -28.24 5.47 -1.77
CA ASN A 193 -28.77 6.41 -0.76
C ASN A 193 -29.95 7.21 -1.29
N LEU A 194 -30.91 7.50 -0.42
CA LEU A 194 -32.00 8.44 -0.72
C LEU A 194 -31.99 9.60 0.27
N ILE A 195 -32.26 10.78 -0.25
CA ILE A 195 -32.38 12.02 0.51
C ILE A 195 -33.77 12.64 0.34
N SER A 196 -34.25 13.26 1.40
CA SER A 196 -35.40 14.16 1.40
C SER A 196 -35.05 15.40 2.22
N ILE A 197 -35.56 16.57 1.84
CA ILE A 197 -35.27 17.82 2.54
C ILE A 197 -36.58 18.53 2.84
N VAL A 198 -36.83 18.82 4.10
CA VAL A 198 -37.91 19.68 4.58
C VAL A 198 -37.28 21.02 4.96
N LYS A 199 -37.70 22.11 4.33
CA LYS A 199 -37.44 23.46 4.86
C LYS A 199 -38.60 23.92 5.72
N PHE A 200 -38.32 24.69 6.76
CA PHE A 200 -39.38 25.29 7.59
C PHE A 200 -39.02 26.69 8.09
N ALA A 201 -40.04 27.50 8.34
CA ALA A 201 -39.94 28.70 9.18
C ALA A 201 -41.20 28.85 10.04
N ASN A 202 -42.32 29.31 9.48
CA ASN A 202 -43.65 29.27 10.11
C ASN A 202 -44.58 28.27 9.40
N LYS A 203 -45.81 28.09 9.90
CA LYS A 203 -46.85 27.20 9.32
C LYS A 203 -47.03 27.29 7.80
N SER A 204 -46.94 28.50 7.23
CA SER A 204 -47.14 28.77 5.80
C SER A 204 -45.87 28.61 4.98
N ASP A 205 -44.71 28.58 5.63
CA ASP A 205 -43.39 28.50 5.02
C ASP A 205 -42.74 27.15 5.34
N VAL A 206 -43.44 26.06 5.00
CA VAL A 206 -42.95 24.68 5.13
C VAL A 206 -43.12 23.95 3.81
N GLU A 207 -42.04 23.44 3.24
CA GLU A 207 -42.07 22.70 1.96
C GLU A 207 -40.97 21.64 1.88
N VAL A 208 -41.10 20.76 0.89
CA VAL A 208 -40.10 19.74 0.56
C VAL A 208 -39.27 20.22 -0.62
N LEU A 209 -37.95 20.20 -0.46
CA LEU A 209 -36.96 20.68 -1.44
C LEU A 209 -36.33 19.52 -2.23
N THR A 210 -37.14 18.75 -2.92
CA THR A 210 -36.67 17.65 -3.79
C THR A 210 -37.35 17.70 -5.15
N ASP A 211 -36.92 16.81 -6.06
CA ASP A 211 -37.74 16.52 -7.23
C ASP A 211 -39.09 15.91 -6.80
N SER A 212 -40.10 16.07 -7.65
CA SER A 212 -41.46 15.57 -7.39
C SER A 212 -41.60 14.07 -7.68
N GLY A 213 -40.52 13.41 -8.13
CA GLY A 213 -40.46 11.97 -8.28
C GLY A 213 -40.43 11.28 -6.91
N ASN A 214 -40.94 10.05 -6.83
CA ASN A 214 -40.78 9.19 -5.65
C ASN A 214 -41.22 9.79 -4.30
N ASN A 215 -42.33 10.54 -4.28
CA ASN A 215 -42.95 11.06 -3.04
C ASN A 215 -42.05 11.99 -2.20
N GLY A 216 -41.01 12.59 -2.79
CA GLY A 216 -40.10 13.50 -2.09
C GLY A 216 -38.75 12.87 -1.69
N TRP A 217 -38.49 11.61 -2.06
CA TRP A 217 -37.21 10.93 -1.80
C TRP A 217 -36.45 10.67 -3.11
N THR A 218 -35.22 11.14 -3.20
CA THR A 218 -34.42 11.07 -4.44
C THR A 218 -32.93 10.83 -4.16
N ASN A 219 -32.19 10.35 -5.17
CA ASN A 219 -30.73 10.33 -5.18
C ASN A 219 -30.15 11.32 -6.21
N ASN A 220 -30.99 12.15 -6.83
CA ASN A 220 -30.57 13.13 -7.82
C ASN A 220 -30.03 14.39 -7.13
N ALA A 221 -28.71 14.45 -6.97
CA ALA A 221 -28.01 15.56 -6.35
C ALA A 221 -28.34 16.91 -6.99
N ASP A 222 -28.26 17.00 -8.32
CA ASP A 222 -28.41 18.25 -9.06
C ASP A 222 -29.82 18.82 -8.91
N ALA A 223 -30.84 17.96 -8.96
CA ALA A 223 -32.23 18.39 -8.79
C ALA A 223 -32.49 18.94 -7.37
N VAL A 224 -31.90 18.33 -6.34
CA VAL A 224 -32.01 18.82 -4.96
C VAL A 224 -31.25 20.13 -4.78
N ILE A 225 -30.03 20.22 -5.31
CA ILE A 225 -29.21 21.44 -5.27
C ILE A 225 -29.93 22.60 -5.96
N GLU A 226 -30.53 22.37 -7.12
CA GLU A 226 -31.33 23.37 -7.82
C GLU A 226 -32.49 23.88 -6.96
N LYS A 227 -33.21 22.98 -6.27
CA LYS A 227 -34.30 23.36 -5.36
C LYS A 227 -33.83 24.18 -4.17
N ILE A 228 -32.71 23.81 -3.55
CA ILE A 228 -32.12 24.58 -2.45
C ILE A 228 -31.75 25.99 -2.95
N ASN A 229 -31.04 26.08 -4.08
CA ASN A 229 -30.57 27.36 -4.63
C ASN A 229 -31.70 28.30 -5.07
N ASN A 230 -32.82 27.75 -5.54
CA ASN A 230 -33.97 28.52 -6.00
C ASN A 230 -35.04 28.76 -4.91
N SER A 231 -34.83 28.27 -3.69
CA SER A 231 -35.80 28.37 -2.61
C SER A 231 -36.00 29.83 -2.17
N VAL A 232 -37.27 30.23 -2.01
CA VAL A 232 -37.61 31.52 -1.38
C VAL A 232 -37.24 31.48 0.09
N ILE A 233 -36.57 32.55 0.55
CA ILE A 233 -36.18 32.75 1.95
C ILE A 233 -37.33 33.47 2.68
N PRO A 234 -38.01 32.82 3.64
CA PRO A 234 -39.11 33.41 4.36
C PRO A 234 -38.61 34.42 5.40
N THR A 235 -39.40 35.46 5.67
CA THR A 235 -39.02 36.52 6.64
C THR A 235 -39.83 36.40 7.91
N SER A 236 -39.82 35.20 8.50
CA SER A 236 -40.77 34.82 9.52
C SER A 236 -40.12 34.12 10.73
N ALA A 237 -40.94 33.77 11.70
CA ALA A 237 -40.54 33.14 12.96
C ALA A 237 -40.05 31.69 12.78
N THR A 238 -39.65 31.08 13.89
CA THR A 238 -39.06 29.74 13.94
C THR A 238 -40.05 28.77 14.58
N ASN A 239 -40.58 27.82 13.81
CA ASN A 239 -41.63 26.87 14.24
C ASN A 239 -41.17 25.42 14.00
N TYR A 240 -40.48 24.86 14.99
CA TYR A 240 -39.97 23.48 14.93
C TYR A 240 -41.08 22.45 14.74
N VAL A 241 -42.24 22.67 15.38
CA VAL A 241 -43.36 21.73 15.28
C VAL A 241 -43.88 21.64 13.85
N ALA A 242 -43.95 22.77 13.13
CA ALA A 242 -44.36 22.76 11.73
C ALA A 242 -43.36 21.98 10.85
N GLY A 243 -42.05 22.16 11.08
CA GLY A 243 -41.00 21.39 10.41
C GLY A 243 -41.09 19.88 10.70
N LEU A 244 -41.28 19.51 11.97
CA LEU A 244 -41.37 18.10 12.39
C LEU A 244 -42.66 17.42 11.91
N GLN A 245 -43.78 18.13 11.86
CA GLN A 245 -45.01 17.61 11.25
C GLN A 245 -44.78 17.27 9.78
N LYS A 246 -44.08 18.14 9.03
CA LYS A 246 -43.73 17.85 7.64
C LYS A 246 -42.69 16.74 7.52
N ALA A 247 -41.75 16.66 8.45
CA ALA A 247 -40.80 15.56 8.52
C ALA A 247 -41.52 14.22 8.71
N GLN A 248 -42.52 14.14 9.60
CA GLN A 248 -43.37 12.95 9.75
C GLN A 248 -44.01 12.55 8.42
N GLU A 249 -44.60 13.50 7.69
CA GLU A 249 -45.19 13.23 6.38
C GLU A 249 -44.18 12.65 5.38
N GLN A 250 -42.89 13.02 5.48
CA GLN A 250 -41.84 12.47 4.60
C GLN A 250 -41.37 11.09 5.07
N LEU A 251 -41.26 10.86 6.37
CA LEU A 251 -40.93 9.55 6.93
C LEU A 251 -41.99 8.50 6.54
N ASP A 252 -43.27 8.87 6.58
CA ASP A 252 -44.38 8.00 6.18
C ASP A 252 -44.32 7.63 4.68
N LYS A 253 -43.65 8.45 3.86
CA LYS A 253 -43.49 8.30 2.41
C LYS A 253 -42.24 7.53 1.99
N ILE A 254 -41.40 7.09 2.94
CA ILE A 254 -40.22 6.26 2.63
C ILE A 254 -40.67 5.02 1.82
N PRO A 255 -40.03 4.74 0.67
CA PRO A 255 -40.36 3.57 -0.15
C PRO A 255 -40.39 2.26 0.65
N SER A 256 -41.40 1.43 0.42
CA SER A 256 -41.62 0.22 1.23
C SER A 256 -40.44 -0.76 1.22
N ASN A 257 -39.70 -0.84 0.11
CA ASN A 257 -38.49 -1.67 -0.03
C ASN A 257 -37.26 -1.11 0.71
N ARG A 258 -37.37 0.03 1.38
CA ARG A 258 -36.27 0.71 2.09
C ARG A 258 -36.55 0.93 3.58
N LYS A 259 -37.72 0.52 4.09
CA LYS A 259 -38.11 0.71 5.49
C LYS A 259 -37.23 -0.05 6.50
N ASN A 260 -36.46 -1.03 6.03
CA ASN A 260 -35.48 -1.79 6.82
C ASN A 260 -34.06 -1.19 6.79
N LEU A 261 -33.80 -0.19 5.95
CA LEU A 261 -32.49 0.49 5.92
C LEU A 261 -32.39 1.50 7.07
N PRO A 262 -31.18 1.76 7.57
CA PRO A 262 -30.95 2.85 8.52
C PRO A 262 -31.51 4.17 7.99
N THR A 263 -32.32 4.83 8.81
CA THR A 263 -32.94 6.11 8.48
C THR A 263 -32.49 7.15 9.49
N TYR A 264 -31.98 8.27 8.97
CA TYR A 264 -31.44 9.38 9.74
C TYR A 264 -32.30 10.62 9.49
N MET A 265 -32.63 11.36 10.55
CA MET A 265 -33.19 12.70 10.45
C MET A 265 -32.19 13.69 11.03
N ILE A 266 -31.76 14.64 10.22
CA ILE A 266 -30.78 15.67 10.60
C ILE A 266 -31.51 17.01 10.66
N PHE A 267 -31.72 17.50 11.89
CA PHE A 267 -32.43 18.75 12.16
C PHE A 267 -31.42 19.87 12.41
N ILE A 268 -31.47 20.93 11.60
CA ILE A 268 -30.49 22.02 11.62
C ILE A 268 -31.21 23.34 11.89
N SER A 269 -30.80 24.05 12.94
CA SER A 269 -31.35 25.37 13.30
C SER A 269 -30.37 26.18 14.15
N ASP A 270 -30.54 27.49 14.21
CA ASP A 270 -29.79 28.39 15.08
C ASP A 270 -30.36 28.52 16.50
N GLY A 271 -31.49 27.88 16.82
CA GLY A 271 -31.75 27.35 18.16
C GLY A 271 -33.12 27.49 18.79
N VAL A 272 -33.82 28.60 18.57
CA VAL A 272 -34.97 28.91 19.43
C VAL A 272 -36.27 28.89 18.63
N PRO A 273 -37.21 27.99 18.97
CA PRO A 273 -38.56 28.11 18.46
C PRO A 273 -39.24 29.33 19.08
N THR A 274 -39.82 30.19 18.24
CA THR A 274 -40.58 31.38 18.63
C THR A 274 -42.07 31.25 18.31
N ARG A 275 -42.46 30.16 17.62
CA ARG A 275 -43.83 29.71 17.37
C ARG A 275 -43.94 28.19 17.52
N TYR A 276 -45.16 27.70 17.73
CA TYR A 276 -45.47 26.25 17.77
C TYR A 276 -46.85 25.97 17.15
N MET A 277 -47.14 24.72 16.86
CA MET A 277 -48.44 24.26 16.38
C MET A 277 -49.25 23.62 17.50
N GLU A 278 -50.52 23.99 17.62
CA GLU A 278 -51.52 23.36 18.50
C GLU A 278 -52.79 23.11 17.68
N LEU A 279 -53.20 21.84 17.54
CA LEU A 279 -54.40 21.46 16.78
C LEU A 279 -54.46 22.13 15.38
N ASN A 280 -53.35 22.09 14.63
CA ASN A 280 -53.17 22.73 13.30
C ASN A 280 -53.26 24.27 13.28
N THR A 281 -53.30 24.90 14.44
CA THR A 281 -53.26 26.36 14.61
C THR A 281 -51.88 26.77 15.08
N GLU A 282 -51.29 27.77 14.42
CA GLU A 282 -50.02 28.32 14.87
C GLU A 282 -50.23 29.26 16.07
N LYS A 283 -49.39 29.11 17.08
CA LYS A 283 -49.40 29.87 18.34
C LYS A 283 -48.02 30.49 18.57
N GLY A 284 -47.96 31.40 19.56
CA GLY A 284 -46.79 32.23 19.83
C GLY A 284 -46.80 33.53 19.03
N ASN A 285 -46.00 34.49 19.48
CA ASN A 285 -45.93 35.83 18.87
C ASN A 285 -44.73 35.97 17.89
N GLY A 286 -43.86 34.96 17.78
CA GLY A 286 -42.69 34.99 16.92
C GLY A 286 -41.58 35.91 17.42
N GLN A 287 -41.54 36.21 18.72
CA GLN A 287 -40.54 37.05 19.37
C GLN A 287 -39.85 36.29 20.51
N GLU A 288 -38.59 36.63 20.77
CA GLU A 288 -37.77 36.05 21.85
C GLU A 288 -37.98 36.83 23.16
N THR A 289 -39.15 36.67 23.80
CA THR A 289 -39.50 37.37 25.05
C THR A 289 -39.66 36.41 26.24
N VAL A 290 -39.48 36.94 27.46
CA VAL A 290 -39.74 36.21 28.73
C VAL A 290 -41.16 35.64 28.84
N GLU A 291 -42.12 36.25 28.14
CA GLU A 291 -43.51 35.77 28.11
C GLU A 291 -43.73 34.66 27.06
N ASN A 292 -43.05 34.73 25.92
CA ASN A 292 -43.29 33.82 24.79
C ASN A 292 -42.47 32.53 24.90
N LEU A 293 -41.17 32.64 25.16
CA LEU A 293 -40.24 31.50 25.07
C LEU A 293 -40.57 30.35 26.01
N PRO A 294 -40.93 30.56 27.31
CA PRO A 294 -41.28 29.45 28.19
C PRO A 294 -42.48 28.63 27.70
N ILE A 295 -43.46 29.30 27.08
CA ILE A 295 -44.66 28.64 26.53
C ILE A 295 -44.30 27.89 25.25
N VAL A 296 -43.59 28.53 24.32
CA VAL A 296 -43.25 27.93 23.03
C VAL A 296 -42.32 26.74 23.19
N ILE A 297 -41.25 26.87 23.99
CA ILE A 297 -40.28 25.79 24.22
C ILE A 297 -40.96 24.60 24.89
N LYS A 298 -41.81 24.84 25.91
CA LYS A 298 -42.56 23.76 26.57
C LYS A 298 -43.40 22.97 25.56
N ASN A 299 -44.27 23.65 24.79
CA ASN A 299 -45.16 22.97 23.85
C ASN A 299 -44.39 22.30 22.71
N THR A 300 -43.28 22.90 22.27
CA THR A 300 -42.38 22.29 21.29
C THR A 300 -41.77 21.00 21.84
N ASN A 301 -41.29 21.01 23.08
CA ASN A 301 -40.71 19.82 23.74
C ASN A 301 -41.75 18.73 23.99
N ASP A 302 -42.99 19.10 24.34
CA ASP A 302 -44.10 18.14 24.47
C ASP A 302 -44.38 17.43 23.13
N PHE A 303 -44.35 18.18 22.01
CA PHE A 303 -44.47 17.60 20.67
C PHE A 303 -43.28 16.71 20.31
N ILE A 304 -42.05 17.19 20.51
CA ILE A 304 -40.81 16.44 20.25
C ILE A 304 -40.82 15.10 21.01
N THR A 305 -41.29 15.10 22.26
CA THR A 305 -41.41 13.89 23.07
C THR A 305 -42.34 12.87 22.41
N SER A 306 -43.50 13.33 21.92
CA SER A 306 -44.46 12.48 21.23
C SER A 306 -43.91 11.96 19.89
N PHE A 307 -43.30 12.84 19.09
CA PHE A 307 -42.66 12.50 17.82
C PHE A 307 -41.58 11.43 17.98
N ARG A 308 -40.73 11.54 19.01
CA ARG A 308 -39.70 10.53 19.32
C ARG A 308 -40.28 9.19 19.73
N GLN A 309 -41.39 9.19 20.46
CA GLN A 309 -42.06 7.96 20.86
C GLN A 309 -42.66 7.24 19.65
N GLU A 310 -43.26 7.99 18.72
CA GLU A 310 -43.81 7.45 17.47
C GLU A 310 -42.71 6.95 16.51
N ASN A 311 -41.52 7.55 16.57
CA ASN A 311 -40.38 7.23 15.70
C ASN A 311 -39.20 6.63 16.47
N SER A 312 -39.44 5.65 17.33
CA SER A 312 -38.41 5.10 18.24
C SER A 312 -37.18 4.49 17.56
N ASN A 313 -37.30 4.13 16.27
CA ASN A 313 -36.21 3.53 15.47
C ASN A 313 -35.48 4.56 14.59
N LEU A 314 -35.90 5.83 14.61
CA LEU A 314 -35.30 6.89 13.81
C LEU A 314 -34.02 7.40 14.50
N ASN A 315 -32.93 7.47 13.74
CA ASN A 315 -31.70 8.09 14.22
C ASN A 315 -31.82 9.60 14.03
N ILE A 316 -32.13 10.32 15.12
CA ILE A 316 -32.24 11.78 15.07
C ILE A 316 -30.90 12.40 15.45
N ILE A 317 -30.46 13.35 14.63
CA ILE A 317 -29.29 14.22 14.83
C ILE A 317 -29.81 15.65 14.88
N SER A 318 -29.36 16.41 15.87
CA SER A 318 -29.66 17.84 15.97
C SER A 318 -28.38 18.65 15.87
N VAL A 319 -28.34 19.60 14.96
CA VAL A 319 -27.21 20.49 14.76
C VAL A 319 -27.62 21.92 15.12
N ALA A 320 -26.91 22.44 16.11
CA ALA A 320 -26.92 23.82 16.52
C ALA A 320 -26.03 24.64 15.57
N PHE A 321 -26.63 25.35 14.62
CA PHE A 321 -25.88 26.05 13.57
C PHE A 321 -25.79 27.55 13.85
N SER A 322 -24.72 27.95 14.53
CA SER A 322 -24.48 29.33 14.95
C SER A 322 -22.99 29.61 15.13
N ASN A 323 -22.54 30.79 14.73
CA ASN A 323 -21.17 31.29 14.95
C ASN A 323 -20.82 31.52 16.44
N MET A 324 -21.81 31.49 17.34
CA MET A 324 -21.63 31.60 18.78
C MET A 324 -22.04 30.33 19.50
N THR A 325 -21.51 30.10 20.71
CA THR A 325 -22.10 29.06 21.56
C THR A 325 -23.51 29.48 21.97
N MET A 326 -24.49 28.60 21.81
CA MET A 326 -25.89 28.91 22.15
C MET A 326 -26.11 29.08 23.65
N THR A 327 -25.14 28.67 24.47
CA THR A 327 -25.12 28.97 25.90
C THR A 327 -24.81 30.45 26.17
N ASP A 328 -24.01 31.10 25.30
CA ASP A 328 -23.64 32.52 25.42
C ASP A 328 -24.75 33.47 24.92
N GLN A 329 -25.61 33.02 23.99
CA GLN A 329 -26.78 33.79 23.51
C GLN A 329 -27.75 34.19 24.65
N ILE A 330 -27.79 33.44 25.75
CA ILE A 330 -28.64 33.69 26.94
C ILE A 330 -28.38 35.07 27.57
N LYS A 331 -27.19 35.67 27.37
CA LYS A 331 -26.82 36.96 27.98
C LYS A 331 -27.08 38.18 27.10
N ALA A 332 -27.47 37.98 25.83
CA ALA A 332 -27.45 39.02 24.80
C ALA A 332 -28.83 39.66 24.52
N TYR A 333 -29.95 39.01 24.80
CA TYR A 333 -31.28 39.56 24.48
C TYR A 333 -31.93 40.29 25.67
N HIS A 334 -31.51 41.54 25.89
CA HIS A 334 -32.38 42.52 26.56
C HIS A 334 -32.03 43.99 26.28
N ASP A 335 -31.41 44.32 25.15
CA ASP A 335 -31.27 45.72 24.71
C ASP A 335 -32.28 46.04 23.62
N GLY A 336 -33.44 46.50 24.06
CA GLY A 336 -34.49 46.95 23.18
C GLY A 336 -35.49 47.89 23.85
N TYR A 337 -35.11 48.57 24.93
CA TYR A 337 -35.68 49.84 25.41
C TYR A 337 -34.96 50.19 26.73
N SER A 338 -34.00 51.11 26.66
CA SER A 338 -33.48 51.94 27.75
C SER A 338 -33.78 51.47 29.20
N GLY A 339 -32.82 50.83 29.87
CA GLY A 339 -32.69 50.86 31.34
C GLY A 339 -33.36 49.74 32.16
N GLY A 340 -33.64 48.57 31.59
CA GLY A 340 -34.16 47.41 32.34
C GLY A 340 -33.07 46.39 32.75
N ASN A 341 -33.21 45.77 33.93
CA ASN A 341 -32.33 44.70 34.38
C ASN A 341 -32.38 43.48 33.44
N LYS A 342 -31.23 42.84 33.20
CA LYS A 342 -31.13 41.56 32.46
C LYS A 342 -31.80 40.44 33.25
N GLU A 343 -33.05 40.10 32.95
CA GLU A 343 -33.70 38.92 33.51
C GLU A 343 -33.43 37.69 32.65
N LEU A 344 -32.96 36.60 33.28
CA LEU A 344 -32.81 35.30 32.62
C LEU A 344 -34.21 34.75 32.31
N VAL A 345 -34.43 34.30 31.07
CA VAL A 345 -35.65 33.56 30.72
C VAL A 345 -35.64 32.25 31.48
N THR A 346 -36.70 31.98 32.25
CA THR A 346 -36.84 30.76 33.04
C THR A 346 -38.09 29.98 32.65
N ASP A 347 -38.07 28.67 32.88
CA ASP A 347 -39.26 27.84 32.79
C ASP A 347 -40.28 28.15 33.89
N SER A 348 -41.42 27.47 33.89
CA SER A 348 -42.47 27.65 34.91
C SER A 348 -42.02 27.33 36.34
N ASN A 349 -40.85 26.72 36.52
CA ASN A 349 -40.26 26.37 37.80
C ASN A 349 -39.08 27.28 38.19
N GLY A 350 -38.78 28.32 37.40
CA GLY A 350 -37.66 29.22 37.65
C GLY A 350 -36.29 28.69 37.19
N LYS A 351 -36.24 27.60 36.42
CA LYS A 351 -34.98 27.08 35.85
C LYS A 351 -34.62 27.88 34.58
N PRO A 352 -33.38 28.34 34.40
CA PRO A 352 -32.96 29.01 33.16
C PRO A 352 -33.21 28.13 31.94
N LEU A 353 -33.79 28.74 30.90
CA LEU A 353 -33.92 28.14 29.58
C LEU A 353 -32.68 28.45 28.74
N HIS A 354 -32.19 27.47 27.99
CA HIS A 354 -31.09 27.61 27.05
C HIS A 354 -31.59 27.63 25.60
N TYR A 355 -30.91 28.39 24.73
CA TYR A 355 -31.27 28.50 23.32
C TYR A 355 -31.22 27.15 22.58
N ASN A 356 -30.51 26.15 23.09
CA ASN A 356 -30.47 24.81 22.51
C ASN A 356 -31.35 23.78 23.21
N ASP A 357 -32.20 24.17 24.16
CA ASP A 357 -33.03 23.21 24.92
C ASP A 357 -33.95 22.40 24.00
N ALA A 358 -34.55 23.04 22.99
CA ALA A 358 -35.42 22.36 22.02
C ALA A 358 -34.64 21.41 21.10
N LEU A 359 -33.45 21.79 20.65
CA LEU A 359 -32.56 20.91 19.86
C LEU A 359 -32.14 19.69 20.67
N LYS A 360 -31.70 19.90 21.92
CA LYS A 360 -31.31 18.81 22.84
C LYS A 360 -32.48 17.91 23.21
N ALA A 361 -33.71 18.43 23.28
CA ALA A 361 -34.89 17.61 23.49
C ALA A 361 -35.16 16.65 22.32
N MET A 362 -34.63 16.94 21.12
CA MET A 362 -34.87 16.16 19.91
C MET A 362 -34.12 14.82 19.87
N ILE A 363 -33.03 14.70 20.63
CA ILE A 363 -32.15 13.53 20.64
C ILE A 363 -32.32 12.68 21.91
N THR A 364 -32.11 11.36 21.79
CA THR A 364 -32.01 10.40 22.91
C THR A 364 -30.55 10.21 23.34
N ASN A 365 -29.65 10.15 22.35
CA ASN A 365 -28.22 9.93 22.53
C ASN A 365 -27.50 11.28 22.47
N ALA A 366 -26.81 11.66 23.55
CA ALA A 366 -26.07 12.92 23.63
C ALA A 366 -25.02 13.08 22.51
N ASN A 367 -24.51 11.98 21.96
CA ASN A 367 -23.56 12.01 20.85
C ASN A 367 -24.18 12.42 19.50
N ASN A 368 -25.51 12.57 19.43
CA ASN A 368 -26.21 13.01 18.22
C ASN A 368 -26.51 14.53 18.23
N TYR A 369 -25.95 15.27 19.19
CA TYR A 369 -26.03 16.73 19.23
C TYR A 369 -24.67 17.32 18.84
N PHE A 370 -24.69 18.23 17.86
CA PHE A 370 -23.48 18.89 17.35
C PHE A 370 -23.65 20.41 17.41
N ASP A 371 -22.58 21.12 17.74
CA ASP A 371 -22.48 22.57 17.55
C ASP A 371 -21.65 22.82 16.30
N ALA A 372 -22.23 23.49 15.29
CA ALA A 372 -21.56 23.83 14.03
C ALA A 372 -21.50 25.35 13.86
N ARG A 373 -20.28 25.90 13.75
CA ARG A 373 -20.03 27.35 13.73
C ARG A 373 -19.73 27.90 12.35
N ASN A 374 -19.55 27.03 11.36
CA ASN A 374 -19.30 27.37 9.97
C ASN A 374 -19.71 26.19 9.08
N ALA A 375 -19.64 26.36 7.76
CA ALA A 375 -19.99 25.34 6.79
C ALA A 375 -19.20 24.03 6.94
N GLY A 376 -17.90 24.10 7.29
CA GLY A 376 -17.04 22.95 7.53
C GLY A 376 -17.49 22.14 8.74
N ASP A 377 -17.70 22.78 9.90
CA ASP A 377 -18.20 22.10 11.10
C ASP A 377 -19.54 21.38 10.84
N LEU A 378 -20.38 21.93 9.95
CA LEU A 378 -21.65 21.31 9.56
C LEU A 378 -21.44 20.07 8.69
N VAL A 379 -20.47 20.10 7.78
CA VAL A 379 -20.06 18.92 7.00
C VAL A 379 -19.53 17.84 7.94
N ASP A 380 -18.62 18.20 8.85
CA ASP A 380 -18.01 17.28 9.82
C ASP A 380 -19.09 16.60 10.70
N ALA A 381 -20.05 17.37 11.23
CA ALA A 381 -21.14 16.83 12.04
C ALA A 381 -21.98 15.76 11.30
N ILE A 382 -22.18 15.95 9.99
CA ILE A 382 -22.94 15.01 9.15
C ILE A 382 -22.09 13.81 8.79
N GLU A 383 -20.80 14.02 8.49
CA GLU A 383 -19.85 12.94 8.22
C GLU A 383 -19.72 12.01 9.44
N GLU A 384 -19.54 12.56 10.64
CA GLU A 384 -19.48 11.80 11.89
C GLU A 384 -20.77 11.02 12.18
N SER A 385 -21.92 11.51 11.73
CA SER A 385 -23.23 10.90 11.98
C SER A 385 -23.59 9.78 11.01
N LEU A 386 -23.17 9.90 9.76
CA LEU A 386 -23.62 9.02 8.67
C LEU A 386 -22.57 7.99 8.25
N TYR A 387 -21.29 8.31 8.38
CA TYR A 387 -20.23 7.44 7.88
C TYR A 387 -19.78 6.47 8.96
N LYS A 388 -19.61 5.21 8.57
CA LYS A 388 -19.09 4.19 9.47
C LYS A 388 -17.59 4.27 9.50
N THR A 389 -17.04 4.62 10.66
CA THR A 389 -15.62 4.46 10.94
C THR A 389 -15.35 3.01 11.34
N TYR A 390 -14.23 2.48 10.84
CA TYR A 390 -13.81 1.11 11.13
C TYR A 390 -12.57 1.19 12.03
N PRO A 391 -12.73 1.23 13.37
CA PRO A 391 -11.58 1.31 14.25
C PRO A 391 -10.73 0.05 14.09
N VAL A 392 -9.53 0.22 13.52
CA VAL A 392 -8.57 -0.86 13.33
C VAL A 392 -7.53 -0.81 14.44
N SER A 393 -7.35 -1.91 15.16
CA SER A 393 -6.39 -2.03 16.26
C SER A 393 -5.63 -3.36 16.20
N ASN A 394 -4.72 -3.61 17.15
CA ASN A 394 -3.94 -4.84 17.25
C ASN A 394 -3.15 -5.20 15.98
N ILE A 395 -2.55 -4.18 15.36
CA ILE A 395 -1.88 -4.31 14.07
C ILE A 395 -0.53 -4.99 14.25
N SER A 396 -0.26 -5.97 13.40
CA SER A 396 1.08 -6.51 13.23
C SER A 396 1.36 -6.82 11.76
N ILE A 397 2.46 -6.28 11.25
CA ILE A 397 3.00 -6.52 9.91
C ILE A 397 4.11 -7.56 10.07
N GLU A 398 4.10 -8.62 9.28
CA GLU A 398 5.06 -9.70 9.33
C GLU A 398 5.51 -10.11 7.93
N ASP A 399 6.82 -10.16 7.69
CA ASP A 399 7.42 -10.61 6.43
C ASP A 399 8.33 -11.81 6.71
N LYS A 400 7.90 -12.98 6.25
CA LYS A 400 8.68 -14.22 6.26
C LYS A 400 9.49 -14.31 4.97
N LEU A 401 10.80 -14.06 5.08
CA LEU A 401 11.74 -14.08 3.97
C LEU A 401 11.86 -15.47 3.36
N SER A 402 12.08 -15.51 2.04
CA SER A 402 12.29 -16.77 1.33
C SER A 402 13.69 -17.34 1.58
N ALA A 403 13.95 -18.55 1.07
CA ALA A 403 15.30 -19.14 1.08
C ALA A 403 16.32 -18.34 0.24
N TYR A 404 15.85 -17.46 -0.65
CA TYR A 404 16.67 -16.76 -1.63
C TYR A 404 17.24 -15.43 -1.14
N VAL A 405 16.76 -14.91 -0.01
CA VAL A 405 17.27 -13.69 0.63
C VAL A 405 17.42 -13.87 2.14
N ASP A 406 18.40 -13.21 2.72
CA ASP A 406 18.58 -13.08 4.17
C ASP A 406 18.46 -11.61 4.58
N LEU A 407 17.98 -11.37 5.80
CA LEU A 407 18.12 -10.05 6.42
C LEU A 407 19.61 -9.66 6.43
N TYR A 408 19.93 -8.43 6.03
CA TYR A 408 21.29 -7.96 6.09
C TYR A 408 21.68 -7.54 7.51
N GLY A 409 22.18 -8.50 8.30
CA GLY A 409 22.41 -8.32 9.74
C GLY A 409 23.41 -7.23 10.14
N GLU A 410 24.35 -6.86 9.25
CA GLU A 410 25.30 -5.76 9.54
C GLU A 410 24.63 -4.38 9.52
N GLN A 411 23.62 -4.21 8.67
CA GLN A 411 22.89 -2.96 8.48
C GLN A 411 21.44 -3.23 8.07
N PRO A 412 20.62 -3.78 8.99
CA PRO A 412 19.25 -4.15 8.67
C PRO A 412 18.36 -2.93 8.42
N ASP A 413 18.74 -1.77 8.96
CA ASP A 413 18.04 -0.48 8.84
C ASP A 413 16.52 -0.62 9.04
N TYR A 414 16.10 -1.28 10.12
CA TYR A 414 14.68 -1.38 10.44
C TYR A 414 14.10 0.02 10.62
N LYS A 415 13.02 0.29 9.90
CA LYS A 415 12.33 1.57 9.97
C LYS A 415 10.83 1.35 9.92
N LEU A 416 10.11 2.14 10.70
CA LEU A 416 8.66 2.25 10.61
C LEU A 416 8.31 3.73 10.52
N THR A 417 7.66 4.14 9.44
CA THR A 417 7.22 5.52 9.23
C THR A 417 5.70 5.60 9.18
N MET A 418 5.18 6.80 9.42
CA MET A 418 3.79 7.17 9.22
C MET A 418 3.78 8.39 8.29
N THR A 419 3.10 8.29 7.15
CA THR A 419 3.11 9.30 6.08
C THR A 419 1.69 9.79 5.80
N ASP A 420 1.51 11.11 5.77
CA ASP A 420 0.20 11.74 5.53
C ASP A 420 -0.13 11.82 4.03
N LYS A 421 -1.34 12.28 3.71
CA LYS A 421 -1.79 12.51 2.32
C LYS A 421 -0.99 13.54 1.52
N ASN A 422 -0.17 14.36 2.19
CA ASN A 422 0.70 15.35 1.57
C ASN A 422 2.14 14.84 1.40
N SER A 423 2.37 13.54 1.62
CA SER A 423 3.68 12.88 1.61
C SER A 423 4.65 13.38 2.70
N GLN A 424 4.14 13.98 3.77
CA GLN A 424 4.93 14.33 4.95
C GLN A 424 5.11 13.07 5.82
N SER A 425 6.36 12.62 5.95
CA SER A 425 6.69 11.40 6.67
C SER A 425 7.25 11.68 8.07
N THR A 426 6.76 10.92 9.05
CA THR A 426 7.25 10.91 10.45
C THR A 426 7.80 9.53 10.78
N THR A 427 9.04 9.47 11.24
CA THR A 427 9.66 8.22 11.70
C THR A 427 9.17 7.83 13.09
N LEU A 428 8.64 6.61 13.23
CA LEU A 428 8.14 6.04 14.49
C LEU A 428 9.14 5.08 15.13
N TYR A 429 9.93 4.41 14.31
CA TYR A 429 10.99 3.49 14.75
C TYR A 429 12.15 3.58 13.78
N GLU A 430 13.38 3.56 14.29
CA GLU A 430 14.58 3.53 13.48
C GLU A 430 15.71 2.83 14.24
N ASN A 431 16.42 1.91 13.57
CA ASN A 431 17.69 1.34 14.03
C ASN A 431 17.69 0.80 15.47
N GLY A 432 16.64 0.06 15.84
CA GLY A 432 16.56 -0.58 17.16
C GLY A 432 15.79 0.22 18.20
N ALA A 433 15.41 1.46 17.92
CA ALA A 433 14.79 2.36 18.88
C ALA A 433 13.44 2.92 18.41
N ILE A 434 12.51 3.05 19.36
CA ILE A 434 11.25 3.77 19.17
C ILE A 434 11.52 5.27 19.32
N THR A 435 11.09 6.08 18.35
CA THR A 435 11.23 7.55 18.39
C THR A 435 10.21 8.15 19.36
N GLU A 436 10.31 9.46 19.66
CA GLU A 436 9.31 10.16 20.47
C GLU A 436 7.89 10.02 19.89
N ALA A 437 7.74 10.22 18.57
CA ALA A 437 6.48 10.05 17.87
C ALA A 437 5.96 8.60 17.91
N GLY A 438 6.86 7.62 17.91
CA GLY A 438 6.51 6.20 17.99
C GLY A 438 6.07 5.72 19.37
N GLN A 439 6.34 6.45 20.45
CA GLN A 439 6.10 5.97 21.82
C GLN A 439 4.64 5.59 22.09
N ALA A 440 3.67 6.27 21.48
CA ALA A 440 2.25 5.95 21.65
C ALA A 440 1.74 4.84 20.71
N ILE A 441 2.51 4.53 19.66
CA ILE A 441 2.04 3.78 18.48
C ILE A 441 2.68 2.39 18.43
N VAL A 442 4.00 2.34 18.57
CA VAL A 442 4.82 1.16 18.26
C VAL A 442 5.13 0.40 19.54
N GLN A 443 4.99 -0.92 19.49
CA GLN A 443 5.48 -1.83 20.54
C GLN A 443 6.93 -2.25 20.25
N GLY A 444 7.24 -2.56 19.00
CA GLY A 444 8.62 -2.85 18.56
C GLY A 444 8.68 -3.52 17.20
N ILE A 445 9.90 -3.67 16.70
CA ILE A 445 10.24 -4.47 15.52
C ILE A 445 11.20 -5.59 15.97
N SER A 446 11.01 -6.80 15.47
CA SER A 446 11.86 -7.94 15.78
C SER A 446 12.15 -8.80 14.54
N TYR A 447 13.23 -9.57 14.59
CA TYR A 447 13.55 -10.61 13.62
C TYR A 447 13.70 -11.96 14.31
N ASN A 448 13.07 -12.99 13.76
CA ASN A 448 13.22 -14.36 14.19
C ASN A 448 14.08 -15.12 13.18
N GLU A 449 15.32 -15.47 13.58
CA GLU A 449 16.28 -16.16 12.72
C GLU A 449 15.80 -17.55 12.27
N THR A 450 15.08 -18.28 13.14
CA THR A 450 14.62 -19.65 12.83
C THR A 450 13.53 -19.64 11.76
N SER A 451 12.59 -18.70 11.85
CA SER A 451 11.51 -18.57 10.87
C SER A 451 11.83 -17.62 9.72
N LYS A 452 13.01 -16.94 9.76
CA LYS A 452 13.41 -15.85 8.86
C LYS A 452 12.33 -14.75 8.74
N SER A 453 11.74 -14.36 9.86
CA SER A 453 10.58 -13.45 9.86
C SER A 453 10.89 -12.11 10.53
N VAL A 454 10.67 -11.01 9.81
CA VAL A 454 10.71 -9.63 10.34
C VAL A 454 9.30 -9.21 10.71
N LYS A 455 9.09 -8.71 11.93
CA LYS A 455 7.77 -8.39 12.47
C LYS A 455 7.73 -7.03 13.14
N ALA A 456 6.82 -6.16 12.70
CA ALA A 456 6.46 -4.93 13.39
C ALA A 456 5.16 -5.13 14.17
N ILE A 457 5.13 -4.68 15.43
CA ILE A 457 3.98 -4.81 16.33
C ILE A 457 3.59 -3.42 16.83
N PHE A 458 2.31 -3.07 16.67
CA PHE A 458 1.72 -1.85 17.21
C PHE A 458 1.18 -2.10 18.62
N LYS A 459 1.04 -1.05 19.44
CA LYS A 459 0.49 -1.18 20.79
C LYS A 459 -0.96 -1.66 20.75
N LYS A 460 -1.33 -2.57 21.65
CA LYS A 460 -2.64 -3.25 21.76
C LYS A 460 -3.88 -2.34 21.82
N GLY A 461 -3.72 -1.04 22.12
CA GLY A 461 -4.81 -0.06 22.16
C GLY A 461 -4.74 1.01 21.08
N TYR A 462 -3.68 1.02 20.27
CA TYR A 462 -3.54 2.00 19.21
C TYR A 462 -4.56 1.70 18.09
N GLN A 463 -5.26 2.74 17.66
CA GLN A 463 -6.13 2.70 16.50
C GLN A 463 -5.43 3.37 15.33
N LEU A 464 -5.38 2.69 14.17
CA LEU A 464 -4.83 3.31 12.97
C LEU A 464 -5.65 4.55 12.61
N ASN A 465 -4.97 5.63 12.25
CA ASN A 465 -5.62 6.80 11.69
C ASN A 465 -5.72 6.61 10.16
N PRO A 466 -6.92 6.71 9.55
CA PRO A 466 -7.13 6.49 8.13
C PRO A 466 -6.46 7.52 7.21
N ASP A 467 -6.01 8.66 7.74
CA ASP A 467 -5.29 9.69 6.97
C ASP A 467 -3.81 9.35 6.72
N TYR A 468 -3.30 8.29 7.34
CA TYR A 468 -1.89 7.92 7.28
C TYR A 468 -1.66 6.52 6.71
N THR A 469 -0.59 6.40 5.93
CA THR A 469 0.03 5.12 5.56
C THR A 469 1.18 4.83 6.50
N TYR A 470 1.24 3.61 7.05
CA TYR A 470 2.32 3.13 7.90
C TYR A 470 3.19 2.15 7.12
N THR A 471 4.50 2.41 7.06
CA THR A 471 5.41 1.64 6.21
C THR A 471 6.51 1.00 7.04
N LEU A 472 6.55 -0.32 7.08
CA LEU A 472 7.69 -1.08 7.59
C LEU A 472 8.72 -1.24 6.47
N SER A 473 9.99 -0.91 6.72
CA SER A 473 11.07 -1.16 5.78
C SER A 473 12.35 -1.70 6.43
N PHE A 474 13.06 -2.57 5.70
CA PHE A 474 14.30 -3.23 6.15
C PHE A 474 15.15 -3.73 4.96
N ASN A 475 16.45 -3.96 5.19
CA ASN A 475 17.42 -4.39 4.17
C ASN A 475 17.57 -5.91 4.12
N VAL A 476 17.63 -6.45 2.90
CA VAL A 476 17.92 -7.86 2.64
C VAL A 476 19.05 -8.01 1.63
N LYS A 477 19.66 -9.19 1.63
CA LYS A 477 20.72 -9.59 0.70
C LYS A 477 20.41 -10.96 0.12
N THR A 478 20.67 -11.15 -1.17
CA THR A 478 20.56 -12.46 -1.82
C THR A 478 21.49 -13.50 -1.19
N THR A 479 21.02 -14.75 -1.13
CA THR A 479 21.77 -15.88 -0.57
C THR A 479 22.56 -16.62 -1.64
N SER A 480 23.60 -17.37 -1.24
CA SER A 480 24.30 -18.29 -2.15
C SER A 480 23.35 -19.34 -2.73
N TYR A 481 22.30 -19.72 -1.99
CA TYR A 481 21.29 -20.66 -2.46
C TYR A 481 20.52 -20.13 -3.68
N ALA A 482 20.22 -18.82 -3.75
CA ALA A 482 19.62 -18.21 -4.93
C ALA A 482 20.51 -18.36 -6.17
N TYR A 483 21.81 -18.13 -6.02
CA TYR A 483 22.75 -18.28 -7.11
C TYR A 483 22.89 -19.73 -7.60
N GLU A 484 23.03 -20.68 -6.66
CA GLU A 484 23.13 -22.10 -6.99
C GLU A 484 21.88 -22.62 -7.70
N THR A 485 20.70 -22.20 -7.23
CA THR A 485 19.42 -22.54 -7.84
C THR A 485 19.32 -21.94 -9.25
N TYR A 486 19.69 -20.68 -9.42
CA TYR A 486 19.72 -20.04 -10.74
C TYR A 486 20.61 -20.77 -11.74
N THR A 487 21.85 -21.07 -11.35
CA THR A 487 22.80 -21.76 -12.25
C THR A 487 22.28 -23.15 -12.62
N LYS A 488 21.74 -23.90 -11.65
CA LYS A 488 21.13 -25.21 -11.93
C LYS A 488 19.98 -25.08 -12.94
N ASN A 489 19.11 -24.10 -12.77
CA ASN A 489 17.98 -23.87 -13.67
C ASN A 489 18.45 -23.52 -15.09
N ILE A 490 19.52 -22.73 -15.22
CA ILE A 490 20.14 -22.43 -16.52
C ILE A 490 20.71 -23.70 -17.17
N ASP A 491 21.39 -24.55 -16.40
CA ASP A 491 21.95 -25.82 -16.90
C ASP A 491 20.86 -26.79 -17.37
N ASP A 492 19.67 -26.71 -16.76
CA ASP A 492 18.46 -27.44 -17.14
C ASP A 492 17.70 -26.79 -18.32
N ASN A 493 18.26 -25.73 -18.94
CA ASN A 493 17.69 -24.92 -20.03
C ASN A 493 16.41 -24.14 -19.67
N ASN A 494 16.23 -23.79 -18.40
CA ASN A 494 15.22 -22.83 -17.96
C ASN A 494 15.74 -21.38 -18.03
N ASP A 495 14.90 -20.40 -17.72
CA ASP A 495 15.26 -18.96 -17.71
C ASP A 495 16.07 -18.52 -16.46
N GLY A 496 16.46 -19.48 -15.62
CA GLY A 496 17.13 -19.28 -14.34
C GLY A 496 16.19 -19.15 -13.14
N TYR A 497 14.91 -18.85 -13.36
CA TYR A 497 13.91 -18.62 -12.30
C TYR A 497 12.69 -19.55 -12.39
N GLU A 498 12.73 -20.54 -13.29
CA GLU A 498 11.65 -21.49 -13.56
C GLU A 498 10.32 -20.81 -13.89
N GLY A 499 10.38 -19.65 -14.56
CA GLY A 499 9.22 -18.85 -14.92
C GLY A 499 8.57 -18.05 -13.77
N THR A 500 9.17 -18.08 -12.58
CA THR A 500 8.72 -17.26 -11.43
C THR A 500 8.84 -15.77 -11.75
N ARG A 501 7.81 -14.99 -11.39
CA ARG A 501 7.74 -13.54 -11.62
C ARG A 501 7.20 -12.83 -10.39
N GLY A 502 7.56 -11.55 -10.23
CA GLY A 502 6.97 -10.71 -9.18
C GLY A 502 5.53 -10.36 -9.50
N ASP A 503 4.73 -10.22 -8.44
CA ASP A 503 3.35 -9.75 -8.56
C ASP A 503 3.30 -8.32 -9.12
N GLU A 504 2.15 -7.94 -9.66
CA GLU A 504 1.91 -6.60 -10.21
C GLU A 504 2.16 -5.50 -9.16
N ASN A 505 2.66 -4.35 -9.60
CA ASN A 505 2.92 -3.15 -8.78
C ASN A 505 3.97 -3.33 -7.68
N THR A 506 4.78 -4.38 -7.70
CA THR A 506 5.76 -4.63 -6.62
C THR A 506 7.07 -3.84 -6.72
N ASP A 507 7.19 -2.90 -7.66
CA ASP A 507 8.37 -2.05 -7.82
C ASP A 507 8.30 -0.78 -6.96
N TYR A 508 9.39 -0.46 -6.26
CA TYR A 508 9.52 0.81 -5.53
C TYR A 508 9.98 1.95 -6.45
N GLY A 509 9.24 3.06 -6.46
CA GLY A 509 9.61 4.26 -7.21
C GLY A 509 9.69 4.01 -8.72
N ASN A 510 10.82 4.33 -9.33
CA ASN A 510 11.08 4.09 -10.76
C ASN A 510 11.85 2.78 -11.00
N ASN A 511 11.93 1.89 -10.00
CA ASN A 511 12.53 0.59 -10.21
C ASN A 511 11.66 -0.22 -11.20
N GLU A 512 12.29 -1.06 -12.02
CA GLU A 512 11.60 -1.96 -12.95
C GLU A 512 12.22 -3.35 -12.85
N THR A 513 12.39 -3.84 -11.62
CA THR A 513 13.06 -5.11 -11.36
C THR A 513 12.15 -6.14 -10.70
N SER A 514 10.95 -5.82 -10.26
CA SER A 514 10.07 -6.79 -9.61
C SER A 514 8.79 -7.05 -10.39
N SER A 515 8.01 -6.01 -10.69
CA SER A 515 6.67 -6.16 -11.23
C SER A 515 6.68 -6.91 -12.54
N GLU A 516 6.06 -8.10 -12.55
CA GLU A 516 6.00 -9.03 -13.68
C GLU A 516 7.38 -9.46 -14.24
N LYS A 517 8.48 -9.13 -13.57
CA LYS A 517 9.84 -9.45 -14.00
C LYS A 517 10.23 -10.86 -13.53
N PRO A 518 11.05 -11.61 -14.28
CA PRO A 518 11.58 -12.88 -13.82
C PRO A 518 12.47 -12.69 -12.59
N GLY A 519 12.31 -13.56 -11.59
CA GLY A 519 13.12 -13.51 -10.38
C GLY A 519 12.66 -14.52 -9.32
N PHE A 520 13.42 -14.64 -8.22
CA PHE A 520 12.98 -15.43 -7.06
C PHE A 520 12.19 -14.56 -6.09
N HIS A 521 11.07 -15.04 -5.56
CA HIS A 521 10.33 -14.28 -4.55
C HIS A 521 11.21 -13.94 -3.34
N SER A 522 11.12 -12.69 -2.88
CA SER A 522 11.84 -12.19 -1.70
C SER A 522 11.25 -12.73 -0.39
N ASN A 523 9.96 -13.09 -0.40
CA ASN A 523 9.22 -13.62 0.74
C ASN A 523 8.57 -14.97 0.42
N ASP A 524 8.62 -15.86 1.41
CA ASP A 524 7.77 -17.04 1.48
C ASP A 524 6.31 -16.64 1.74
N ALA A 525 6.10 -15.67 2.61
CA ALA A 525 4.80 -15.08 2.92
C ALA A 525 5.00 -13.70 3.58
N ALA A 526 4.15 -12.73 3.28
CA ALA A 526 4.10 -11.48 4.02
C ALA A 526 2.64 -11.17 4.36
N THR A 527 2.37 -10.70 5.58
CA THR A 527 0.99 -10.61 6.10
C THR A 527 0.81 -9.42 7.02
N VAL A 528 -0.39 -8.84 7.03
CA VAL A 528 -0.85 -7.93 8.08
C VAL A 528 -1.98 -8.57 8.86
N THR A 529 -1.87 -8.56 10.19
CA THR A 529 -2.93 -8.99 11.11
C THR A 529 -3.47 -7.80 11.87
N TYR A 530 -4.78 -7.79 12.08
CA TYR A 530 -5.46 -6.65 12.70
C TYR A 530 -6.79 -7.08 13.32
N LYS A 531 -7.35 -6.19 14.15
CA LYS A 531 -8.69 -6.32 14.74
C LYS A 531 -9.58 -5.18 14.24
N MET A 532 -10.75 -5.52 13.71
CA MET A 532 -11.77 -4.57 13.24
C MET A 532 -13.17 -5.13 13.59
N ASN A 533 -14.11 -4.30 14.05
CA ASN A 533 -15.46 -4.75 14.45
C ASN A 533 -15.46 -5.98 15.37
N ASP A 534 -14.56 -5.96 16.35
CA ASP A 534 -14.30 -7.06 17.30
C ASP A 534 -13.78 -8.40 16.75
N ASN A 535 -13.56 -8.50 15.44
CA ASN A 535 -13.02 -9.69 14.79
C ASN A 535 -11.55 -9.51 14.40
N TYR A 536 -10.79 -10.60 14.40
CA TYR A 536 -9.41 -10.63 13.93
C TYR A 536 -9.35 -11.04 12.46
N TYR A 537 -8.56 -10.31 11.69
CA TYR A 537 -8.34 -10.54 10.27
C TYR A 537 -6.85 -10.69 9.97
N LYS A 538 -6.60 -11.28 8.80
CA LYS A 538 -5.29 -11.46 8.21
C LYS A 538 -5.41 -11.21 6.72
N ASP A 539 -4.65 -10.25 6.21
CA ASP A 539 -4.48 -10.03 4.77
C ASP A 539 -3.05 -10.39 4.37
N ASP A 540 -2.89 -10.94 3.17
CA ASP A 540 -1.61 -11.35 2.59
C ASP A 540 -1.10 -10.26 1.65
N TYR A 541 0.18 -9.93 1.75
CA TYR A 541 0.87 -9.01 0.86
C TYR A 541 1.36 -9.71 -0.42
N GLU A 542 1.70 -8.89 -1.41
CA GLU A 542 2.31 -9.27 -2.67
C GLU A 542 3.68 -9.97 -2.49
N HIS A 543 4.13 -10.65 -3.54
CA HIS A 543 5.40 -11.38 -3.60
C HIS A 543 6.41 -10.75 -4.59
N PRO A 544 7.09 -9.64 -4.20
CA PRO A 544 8.17 -9.08 -5.00
C PRO A 544 9.30 -10.07 -5.26
N VAL A 545 10.03 -9.93 -6.36
CA VAL A 545 11.16 -10.79 -6.72
C VAL A 545 12.52 -10.10 -6.66
N ILE A 546 13.56 -10.89 -6.42
CA ILE A 546 14.96 -10.53 -6.59
C ILE A 546 15.54 -11.18 -7.86
N GLN A 547 16.59 -10.58 -8.41
CA GLN A 547 17.40 -11.18 -9.47
C GLN A 547 18.83 -11.38 -9.00
N VAL A 548 19.39 -12.52 -9.40
CA VAL A 548 20.81 -12.76 -9.30
C VAL A 548 21.52 -12.15 -10.51
N VAL A 549 22.73 -11.64 -10.27
CA VAL A 549 23.61 -11.16 -11.35
C VAL A 549 24.87 -12.02 -11.34
N PRO A 550 24.94 -13.05 -12.19
CA PRO A 550 26.04 -14.00 -12.18
C PRO A 550 27.34 -13.36 -12.71
N CYS A 551 28.46 -13.90 -12.25
CA CYS A 551 29.80 -13.55 -12.69
C CYS A 551 30.23 -14.38 -13.91
N ALA A 552 31.21 -13.83 -14.62
CA ALA A 552 31.93 -14.52 -15.67
C ALA A 552 33.42 -14.14 -15.60
N PHE A 553 34.29 -15.06 -15.99
CA PHE A 553 35.70 -14.75 -16.24
C PHE A 553 36.20 -15.53 -17.45
N THR A 554 37.30 -15.06 -18.01
CA THR A 554 37.92 -15.61 -19.20
C THR A 554 39.28 -16.18 -18.84
N ILE A 555 39.52 -17.44 -19.18
CA ILE A 555 40.84 -18.04 -19.07
C ILE A 555 41.61 -17.72 -20.34
N LYS A 556 42.83 -17.17 -20.20
CA LYS A 556 43.77 -16.95 -21.29
C LYS A 556 45.02 -17.80 -21.09
N LYS A 557 45.24 -18.77 -21.96
CA LYS A 557 46.35 -19.72 -21.88
C LYS A 557 47.53 -19.26 -22.74
N VAL A 558 48.71 -19.16 -22.14
CA VAL A 558 49.93 -18.68 -22.82
C VAL A 558 51.17 -19.50 -22.50
N ASN A 559 52.19 -19.38 -23.34
CA ASN A 559 53.54 -19.87 -23.08
C ASN A 559 54.22 -19.03 -22.00
N LYS A 560 54.73 -19.67 -20.94
CA LYS A 560 55.45 -19.01 -19.84
C LYS A 560 56.69 -18.23 -20.31
N ASN A 561 57.34 -18.67 -21.39
CA ASN A 561 58.57 -18.06 -21.90
C ASN A 561 58.30 -16.97 -22.95
N ALA A 562 57.07 -16.88 -23.47
CA ALA A 562 56.66 -15.93 -24.50
C ALA A 562 55.14 -15.71 -24.40
N GLU A 563 54.68 -14.80 -23.54
CA GLU A 563 53.25 -14.65 -23.22
C GLU A 563 52.38 -14.14 -24.38
N THR A 564 52.99 -13.71 -25.48
CA THR A 564 52.31 -13.41 -26.75
C THR A 564 51.93 -14.68 -27.53
N GLU A 565 52.54 -15.82 -27.23
CA GLU A 565 52.20 -17.13 -27.78
C GLU A 565 51.06 -17.75 -26.95
N VAL A 566 49.87 -17.77 -27.55
CA VAL A 566 48.65 -18.34 -26.96
C VAL A 566 48.57 -19.85 -27.23
N LEU A 567 47.97 -20.59 -26.30
CA LEU A 567 47.96 -22.06 -26.35
C LEU A 567 46.53 -22.60 -26.45
N LYS A 568 46.23 -23.24 -27.58
CA LYS A 568 44.96 -23.93 -27.85
C LYS A 568 44.93 -25.34 -27.25
N ASP A 569 43.73 -25.90 -27.16
CA ASP A 569 43.46 -27.29 -26.78
C ASP A 569 43.90 -27.68 -25.35
N ALA A 570 44.13 -26.70 -24.45
CA ALA A 570 44.23 -26.94 -23.01
C ALA A 570 42.84 -27.28 -22.48
N GLU A 571 42.72 -28.29 -21.63
CA GLU A 571 41.45 -28.63 -20.98
C GLU A 571 41.53 -28.40 -19.48
N PHE A 572 40.48 -27.82 -18.92
CA PHE A 572 40.34 -27.56 -17.50
C PHE A 572 39.01 -28.06 -16.95
N ASP A 573 39.03 -28.42 -15.67
CA ASP A 573 37.83 -28.59 -14.86
C ASP A 573 37.81 -27.57 -13.73
N LEU A 574 36.63 -27.05 -13.44
CA LEU A 574 36.38 -26.07 -12.40
C LEU A 574 35.61 -26.74 -11.26
N TYR A 575 36.06 -26.49 -10.03
CA TYR A 575 35.51 -27.08 -8.83
C TYR A 575 35.14 -25.98 -7.84
N ARG A 576 34.12 -26.22 -7.01
CA ARG A 576 33.90 -25.51 -5.75
C ARG A 576 34.20 -26.42 -4.57
N LEU A 577 34.41 -25.86 -3.39
CA LEU A 577 34.52 -26.69 -2.18
C LEU A 577 33.18 -27.37 -1.89
N ALA A 578 33.23 -28.63 -1.47
CA ALA A 578 32.05 -29.36 -1.01
C ALA A 578 31.52 -28.74 0.29
N LYS A 579 30.19 -28.68 0.45
CA LYS A 579 29.55 -28.34 1.73
C LYS A 579 29.64 -29.53 2.70
N SER A 580 29.51 -29.27 3.99
CA SER A 580 29.70 -30.28 5.06
C SER A 580 28.80 -31.52 4.95
N ASP A 581 27.67 -31.39 4.26
CA ASP A 581 26.65 -32.42 4.02
C ASP A 581 26.73 -33.05 2.61
N GLU A 582 27.56 -32.52 1.72
CA GLU A 582 27.75 -33.06 0.38
C GLU A 582 28.75 -34.22 0.38
N THR A 583 28.25 -35.40 0.06
CA THR A 583 29.06 -36.60 -0.13
C THR A 583 28.74 -37.19 -1.49
N GLU A 584 29.48 -36.81 -2.53
CA GLU A 584 29.27 -37.37 -3.86
C GLU A 584 30.44 -38.24 -4.35
N THR A 585 30.05 -39.28 -5.09
CA THR A 585 30.91 -40.28 -5.70
C THR A 585 31.54 -39.67 -6.96
N GLY A 586 32.80 -39.22 -6.87
CA GLY A 586 33.51 -38.58 -7.98
C GLY A 586 34.15 -37.22 -7.67
N GLY A 587 34.11 -36.77 -6.40
CA GLY A 587 34.79 -35.54 -5.99
C GLY A 587 36.32 -35.62 -6.15
N TYR A 588 36.92 -34.48 -6.53
CA TYR A 588 38.37 -34.33 -6.65
C TYR A 588 38.91 -33.76 -5.34
N TYR A 589 39.90 -34.41 -4.72
CA TYR A 589 40.56 -33.85 -3.54
C TYR A 589 41.49 -32.71 -3.97
N LEU A 590 41.08 -31.48 -3.65
CA LEU A 590 41.78 -30.24 -3.97
C LEU A 590 43.06 -30.09 -3.15
N SER A 591 43.03 -30.60 -1.92
CA SER A 591 44.16 -30.77 -1.02
C SER A 591 43.80 -31.80 0.06
N GLU A 592 44.73 -32.12 0.97
CA GLU A 592 44.44 -32.95 2.14
C GLU A 592 43.20 -32.40 2.89
N GLY A 593 42.17 -33.24 3.03
CA GLY A 593 40.92 -32.90 3.71
C GLY A 593 39.94 -31.96 2.97
N LYS A 594 40.26 -31.48 1.76
CA LYS A 594 39.38 -30.59 0.98
C LYS A 594 38.79 -31.29 -0.24
N LEU A 595 37.53 -31.69 -0.16
CA LEU A 595 36.79 -32.28 -1.28
C LEU A 595 36.25 -31.17 -2.20
N GLY A 596 36.50 -31.30 -3.50
CA GLY A 596 35.96 -30.43 -4.54
C GLY A 596 34.83 -31.09 -5.32
N ILE A 597 33.79 -30.32 -5.61
CA ILE A 597 32.65 -30.68 -6.47
C ILE A 597 32.84 -30.00 -7.82
N LYS A 598 32.89 -30.79 -8.90
CA LYS A 598 33.03 -30.30 -10.28
C LYS A 598 31.75 -29.56 -10.70
N ILE A 599 31.88 -28.38 -11.28
CA ILE A 599 30.71 -27.56 -11.67
C ILE A 599 30.50 -27.43 -13.18
N ASN A 600 31.53 -27.69 -14.00
CA ASN A 600 31.38 -27.70 -15.46
C ASN A 600 31.02 -29.11 -15.96
N LYS A 601 29.97 -29.23 -16.78
CA LYS A 601 29.55 -30.53 -17.36
C LYS A 601 30.58 -31.11 -18.33
N ASN A 602 31.14 -30.27 -19.19
CA ASN A 602 32.17 -30.63 -20.17
C ASN A 602 33.50 -29.92 -19.84
N PRO A 603 34.66 -30.49 -20.16
CA PRO A 603 35.95 -29.82 -19.98
C PRO A 603 35.99 -28.45 -20.66
N LEU A 604 36.47 -27.44 -19.94
CA LEU A 604 36.69 -26.09 -20.45
C LEU A 604 37.92 -26.13 -21.37
N THR A 605 37.71 -26.04 -22.69
CA THR A 605 38.77 -26.20 -23.69
C THR A 605 39.15 -24.86 -24.29
N THR A 606 40.45 -24.53 -24.32
CA THR A 606 40.92 -23.28 -24.92
C THR A 606 40.85 -23.31 -26.44
N ASP A 607 40.33 -22.24 -27.03
CA ASP A 607 40.16 -22.10 -28.47
C ASP A 607 41.49 -21.80 -29.20
N SER A 608 41.43 -21.52 -30.50
CA SER A 608 42.60 -21.18 -31.33
C SER A 608 43.32 -19.89 -30.89
N LYS A 609 42.69 -19.05 -30.08
CA LYS A 609 43.28 -17.85 -29.46
C LYS A 609 43.77 -18.13 -28.04
N GLY A 610 43.72 -19.38 -27.58
CA GLY A 610 44.06 -19.80 -26.24
C GLY A 610 43.06 -19.32 -25.19
N ILE A 611 41.80 -19.07 -25.58
CA ILE A 611 40.79 -18.45 -24.73
C ILE A 611 39.66 -19.45 -24.44
N VAL A 612 39.14 -19.45 -23.21
CA VAL A 612 37.85 -20.05 -22.87
C VAL A 612 37.10 -19.15 -21.89
N LYS A 613 35.82 -18.90 -22.16
CA LYS A 613 34.96 -18.08 -21.31
C LYS A 613 34.17 -18.97 -20.36
N VAL A 614 34.15 -18.62 -19.08
CA VAL A 614 33.38 -19.28 -18.03
C VAL A 614 32.31 -18.31 -17.53
N GLN A 615 31.05 -18.74 -17.50
CA GLN A 615 29.89 -17.89 -17.21
C GLN A 615 28.98 -18.55 -16.17
N ASN A 616 27.95 -17.81 -15.73
CA ASN A 616 26.92 -18.27 -14.79
C ASN A 616 27.48 -18.68 -13.42
N LEU A 617 28.51 -17.96 -12.97
CA LEU A 617 29.21 -18.25 -11.72
C LEU A 617 28.71 -17.37 -10.58
N VAL A 618 28.69 -17.95 -9.39
CA VAL A 618 28.51 -17.20 -8.13
C VAL A 618 29.81 -16.47 -7.79
N PRO A 619 29.78 -15.22 -7.26
CA PRO A 619 30.96 -14.63 -6.65
C PRO A 619 31.41 -15.45 -5.44
N GLN A 620 32.52 -16.18 -5.56
CA GLN A 620 33.12 -17.00 -4.50
C GLN A 620 34.51 -17.52 -4.91
N THR A 621 35.08 -18.38 -4.07
CA THR A 621 36.32 -19.11 -4.38
C THR A 621 36.02 -20.41 -5.15
N TYR A 622 36.72 -20.61 -6.26
CA TYR A 622 36.73 -21.82 -7.07
C TYR A 622 38.13 -22.44 -7.11
N TYR A 623 38.22 -23.64 -7.66
CA TYR A 623 39.47 -24.35 -7.90
C TYR A 623 39.53 -24.84 -9.33
N LEU A 624 40.54 -24.42 -10.07
CA LEU A 624 40.74 -24.77 -11.47
C LEU A 624 41.84 -25.81 -11.61
N VAL A 625 41.53 -26.94 -12.25
CA VAL A 625 42.45 -28.05 -12.45
C VAL A 625 42.68 -28.23 -13.94
N GLU A 626 43.94 -28.11 -14.40
CA GLU A 626 44.29 -28.48 -15.78
C GLU A 626 44.23 -30.01 -15.91
N THR A 627 43.36 -30.51 -16.75
CA THR A 627 43.20 -31.95 -17.01
C THR A 627 44.03 -32.40 -18.20
N LYS A 628 44.27 -31.50 -19.17
CA LYS A 628 45.10 -31.74 -20.35
C LYS A 628 45.91 -30.49 -20.71
N ALA A 629 47.22 -30.66 -20.87
CA ALA A 629 48.09 -29.60 -21.36
C ALA A 629 48.01 -29.47 -22.89
N PRO A 630 48.26 -28.26 -23.42
CA PRO A 630 48.53 -28.07 -24.86
C PRO A 630 49.68 -28.94 -25.37
N ASP A 631 49.64 -29.29 -26.64
CA ASP A 631 50.68 -30.09 -27.29
C ASP A 631 52.06 -29.45 -27.14
N GLY A 632 53.03 -30.24 -26.66
CA GLY A 632 54.40 -29.77 -26.45
C GLY A 632 54.61 -28.95 -25.17
N PHE A 633 53.64 -28.91 -24.25
CA PHE A 633 53.76 -28.24 -22.95
C PHE A 633 53.60 -29.21 -21.77
N ASN A 634 54.18 -28.86 -20.62
CA ASN A 634 54.01 -29.62 -19.39
C ASN A 634 52.67 -29.31 -18.72
N ARG A 635 51.95 -30.36 -18.28
CA ARG A 635 50.74 -30.23 -17.49
C ARG A 635 51.01 -29.68 -16.09
N LEU A 636 50.17 -28.75 -15.66
CA LEU A 636 50.11 -28.19 -14.33
C LEU A 636 49.49 -29.23 -13.37
N LYS A 637 50.24 -29.59 -12.33
CA LYS A 637 49.87 -30.68 -11.42
C LYS A 637 48.94 -30.24 -10.29
N GLU A 638 49.18 -29.05 -9.76
CA GLU A 638 48.43 -28.53 -8.61
C GLU A 638 47.20 -27.73 -9.07
N PRO A 639 46.05 -27.86 -8.38
CA PRO A 639 44.90 -26.99 -8.59
C PRO A 639 45.22 -25.52 -8.29
N PHE A 640 44.57 -24.62 -9.01
CA PHE A 640 44.63 -23.18 -8.75
C PHE A 640 43.39 -22.73 -7.99
N GLU A 641 43.59 -22.12 -6.82
CA GLU A 641 42.49 -21.45 -6.13
C GLU A 641 42.22 -20.11 -6.80
N ILE A 642 40.95 -19.85 -7.15
CA ILE A 642 40.48 -18.65 -7.86
C ILE A 642 39.47 -17.94 -6.98
N THR A 643 39.79 -16.72 -6.55
CA THR A 643 38.81 -15.85 -5.88
C THR A 643 38.13 -14.99 -6.94
N LEU A 644 36.83 -15.20 -7.14
CA LEU A 644 36.01 -14.47 -8.09
C LEU A 644 35.07 -13.52 -7.35
N THR A 645 35.15 -12.23 -7.67
CA THR A 645 34.15 -11.21 -7.34
C THR A 645 33.51 -10.69 -8.63
N ARG A 646 32.52 -9.80 -8.53
CA ARG A 646 31.92 -9.18 -9.74
C ARG A 646 32.90 -8.36 -10.56
N THR A 647 33.91 -7.78 -9.92
CA THR A 647 34.82 -6.79 -10.53
C THR A 647 36.26 -7.26 -10.58
N SER A 648 36.59 -8.41 -9.99
CA SER A 648 37.94 -8.94 -9.95
C SER A 648 37.97 -10.46 -10.01
N VAL A 649 39.00 -11.00 -10.64
CA VAL A 649 39.39 -12.40 -10.55
C VAL A 649 40.83 -12.47 -10.12
N GLN A 650 41.14 -13.30 -9.12
CA GLN A 650 42.50 -13.49 -8.60
C GLN A 650 42.77 -14.99 -8.45
N GLY A 651 44.02 -15.40 -8.66
CA GLY A 651 44.43 -16.79 -8.43
C GLY A 651 45.56 -16.88 -7.42
N THR A 652 45.47 -17.80 -6.45
CA THR A 652 46.45 -18.02 -5.37
C THR A 652 47.15 -19.37 -5.52
N GLY A 653 48.39 -19.49 -4.99
CA GLY A 653 49.15 -20.75 -4.94
C GLY A 653 50.19 -21.01 -6.05
N ASN A 654 50.54 -20.00 -6.85
CA ASN A 654 51.19 -20.21 -8.15
C ASN A 654 52.54 -19.53 -8.29
N ASP A 655 53.62 -20.31 -8.48
CA ASP A 655 55.00 -19.89 -8.78
C ASP A 655 55.14 -19.01 -10.06
N GLY A 656 54.46 -17.85 -10.11
CA GLY A 656 54.33 -16.96 -11.26
C GLY A 656 53.56 -17.56 -12.45
N LYS A 657 52.66 -18.52 -12.22
CA LYS A 657 51.95 -19.25 -13.30
C LYS A 657 50.52 -18.75 -13.58
N ILE A 658 49.96 -17.92 -12.69
CA ILE A 658 48.63 -17.33 -12.86
C ILE A 658 48.66 -15.84 -12.60
N GLU A 659 47.91 -15.08 -13.38
CA GLU A 659 47.72 -13.64 -13.17
C GLU A 659 46.26 -13.27 -13.48
N GLY A 660 45.59 -12.69 -12.49
CA GLY A 660 44.25 -12.11 -12.66
C GLY A 660 44.33 -10.65 -13.08
N SER A 661 43.49 -10.24 -14.02
CA SER A 661 43.45 -8.87 -14.53
C SER A 661 42.03 -8.51 -14.97
N THR A 662 41.71 -7.22 -14.98
CA THR A 662 40.46 -6.71 -15.56
C THR A 662 40.83 -5.84 -16.76
N VAL A 663 40.43 -6.25 -17.96
CA VAL A 663 40.74 -5.53 -19.22
C VAL A 663 39.44 -5.14 -19.89
N SER A 664 39.19 -3.84 -20.03
CA SER A 664 37.96 -3.31 -20.66
C SER A 664 36.66 -3.89 -20.05
N GLY A 665 36.65 -4.13 -18.73
CA GLY A 665 35.51 -4.70 -18.00
C GLY A 665 35.40 -6.23 -18.04
N GLU A 666 36.27 -6.92 -18.78
CA GLU A 666 36.35 -8.38 -18.79
C GLU A 666 37.34 -8.88 -17.73
N LEU A 667 36.90 -9.81 -16.88
CA LEU A 667 37.76 -10.47 -15.89
C LEU A 667 38.57 -11.57 -16.59
N ILE A 668 39.89 -11.42 -16.66
CA ILE A 668 40.78 -12.34 -17.37
C ILE A 668 41.76 -12.98 -16.39
N LEU A 669 41.78 -14.31 -16.39
CA LEU A 669 42.71 -15.16 -15.67
C LEU A 669 43.73 -15.75 -16.65
N THR A 670 44.95 -15.23 -16.65
CA THR A 670 46.03 -15.71 -17.53
C THR A 670 46.76 -16.88 -16.89
N ILE A 671 46.88 -18.01 -17.61
CA ILE A 671 47.52 -19.25 -17.14
C ILE A 671 48.71 -19.62 -18.02
N LYS A 672 49.90 -19.73 -17.42
CA LYS A 672 51.18 -19.90 -18.09
C LYS A 672 51.68 -21.36 -18.01
N ASN A 673 51.93 -22.02 -19.16
CA ASN A 673 52.59 -23.35 -19.19
C ASN A 673 54.03 -23.24 -19.65
N SER A 674 54.89 -24.06 -19.05
CA SER A 674 56.27 -24.23 -19.50
C SER A 674 56.31 -25.22 -20.68
N PRO A 675 57.08 -24.93 -21.74
CA PRO A 675 57.33 -25.90 -22.80
C PRO A 675 57.83 -27.23 -22.24
N GLY A 676 57.37 -28.33 -22.83
CA GLY A 676 57.84 -29.68 -22.55
C GLY A 676 59.30 -29.84 -22.96
N HIS A 677 59.99 -30.78 -22.32
CA HIS A 677 61.33 -31.17 -22.79
C HIS A 677 61.18 -31.81 -24.17
N LYS A 678 61.71 -31.17 -25.22
CA LYS A 678 62.06 -31.89 -26.45
C LYS A 678 63.19 -32.84 -26.06
N LEU A 679 62.90 -34.14 -25.96
CA LEU A 679 63.96 -35.14 -26.05
C LEU A 679 64.71 -34.87 -27.36
N PRO A 680 66.06 -34.90 -27.38
CA PRO A 680 66.77 -34.74 -28.63
C PRO A 680 66.23 -35.77 -29.62
N GLU A 681 65.89 -35.33 -30.84
CA GLU A 681 65.64 -36.25 -31.94
C GLU A 681 66.80 -37.23 -31.97
N THR A 682 66.50 -38.53 -31.80
CA THR A 682 67.48 -39.61 -31.83
C THR A 682 67.98 -39.74 -33.26
N GLY A 683 68.91 -38.85 -33.62
CA GLY A 683 69.39 -38.71 -35.00
C GLY A 683 70.22 -37.47 -35.33
N SER A 684 70.59 -36.59 -34.39
CA SER A 684 71.46 -35.44 -34.72
C SER A 684 72.52 -35.11 -33.66
N PHE A 685 73.72 -34.81 -34.16
CA PHE A 685 75.00 -34.42 -33.53
C PHE A 685 75.69 -35.36 -32.52
N GLY A 686 75.03 -36.37 -31.96
CA GLY A 686 75.65 -37.31 -31.02
C GLY A 686 76.30 -38.56 -31.63
N THR A 687 75.81 -39.08 -32.76
CA THR A 687 76.26 -40.36 -33.32
C THR A 687 77.55 -40.28 -34.14
N SER A 688 77.88 -39.11 -34.71
CA SER A 688 79.07 -38.92 -35.56
C SER A 688 80.38 -39.13 -34.80
N SER A 689 80.43 -38.76 -33.52
CA SER A 689 81.62 -38.93 -32.67
C SER A 689 81.84 -40.40 -32.29
N TYR A 690 80.77 -41.18 -32.08
CA TYR A 690 80.87 -42.62 -31.81
C TYR A 690 81.16 -43.43 -33.08
N GLU A 691 80.67 -43.04 -34.25
CA GLU A 691 81.04 -43.66 -35.54
C GLU A 691 82.51 -43.39 -35.91
N LEU A 692 82.99 -42.15 -35.75
CA LEU A 692 84.41 -41.80 -35.95
C LEU A 692 85.31 -42.50 -34.93
N GLY A 693 84.88 -42.59 -33.66
CA GLY A 693 85.58 -43.36 -32.63
C GLY A 693 85.62 -44.86 -32.94
N GLY A 694 84.51 -45.44 -33.41
CA GLY A 694 84.41 -46.85 -33.79
C GLY A 694 85.28 -47.22 -35.00
N LEU A 695 85.30 -46.36 -36.04
CA LEU A 695 86.22 -46.49 -37.18
C LEU A 695 87.70 -46.39 -36.76
N GLY A 696 88.01 -45.48 -35.84
CA GLY A 696 89.35 -45.34 -35.26
C GLY A 696 89.82 -46.62 -34.53
N ILE A 697 88.95 -47.24 -33.73
CA ILE A 697 89.24 -48.49 -33.01
C ILE A 697 89.40 -49.66 -33.99
N MET A 698 88.60 -49.72 -35.07
CA MET A 698 88.77 -50.76 -36.10
C MET A 698 90.09 -50.63 -36.86
N ILE A 699 90.50 -49.41 -37.23
CA ILE A 699 91.78 -49.17 -37.90
C ILE A 699 92.96 -49.55 -36.99
N MET A 700 92.90 -49.18 -35.70
CA MET A 700 93.90 -49.56 -34.71
C MET A 700 93.96 -51.07 -34.47
N SER A 701 92.82 -51.75 -34.52
CA SER A 701 92.74 -53.22 -34.39
C SER A 701 93.36 -53.92 -35.59
N LEU A 702 93.11 -53.44 -36.81
CA LEU A 702 93.71 -53.96 -38.04
C LEU A 702 95.23 -53.71 -38.09
N LEU A 703 95.71 -52.54 -37.66
CA LEU A 703 97.13 -52.22 -37.50
C LEU A 703 97.81 -53.10 -36.45
N SER A 704 97.13 -53.38 -35.34
CA SER A 704 97.64 -54.26 -34.27
C SER A 704 97.78 -55.70 -34.74
N VAL A 705 96.80 -56.22 -35.50
CA VAL A 705 96.85 -57.56 -36.12
C VAL A 705 97.94 -57.62 -37.21
N TYR A 706 98.12 -56.55 -37.99
CA TYR A 706 99.19 -56.46 -38.99
C TYR A 706 100.59 -56.48 -38.35
N ILE A 707 100.82 -55.70 -37.29
CA ILE A 707 102.09 -55.67 -36.54
C ILE A 707 102.33 -57.00 -35.81
N TRP A 708 101.28 -57.64 -35.30
CA TRP A 708 101.40 -58.97 -34.68
C TRP A 708 101.75 -60.06 -35.71
N ARG A 709 101.19 -60.01 -36.92
CA ARG A 709 101.55 -60.92 -38.02
C ARG A 709 102.96 -60.66 -38.55
N SER A 710 103.41 -59.41 -38.65
CA SER A 710 104.77 -59.09 -39.12
C SER A 710 105.88 -59.48 -38.14
N ARG A 711 105.58 -59.57 -36.84
CA ARG A 711 106.53 -60.03 -35.80
C ARG A 711 106.67 -61.56 -35.71
N LYS A 712 105.73 -62.35 -36.26
CA LYS A 712 105.82 -63.82 -36.29
C LYS A 712 106.39 -64.40 -37.59
N GLY A 713 106.65 -63.58 -38.61
CA GLY A 713 107.25 -64.03 -39.89
C GLY A 713 108.79 -63.97 -39.96
N GLY A 714 109.48 -63.49 -38.93
CA GLY A 714 110.92 -63.19 -38.96
C GLY A 714 111.81 -64.14 -38.15
N LYS A 715 111.53 -65.44 -38.14
CA LYS A 715 112.49 -66.48 -37.75
C LYS A 715 112.30 -67.68 -38.68
N GLY A 716 113.07 -67.70 -39.76
CA GLY A 716 112.99 -68.77 -40.75
C GLY A 716 113.75 -68.52 -42.04
N ARG A 717 115.02 -68.09 -41.97
CA ARG A 717 116.17 -68.61 -42.74
C ARG A 717 117.40 -67.73 -42.54
#